data_AF-A0A0W0YSE7-F1
#
_entry.id   AF-A0A0W0YSE7-F1
#
_cell.length_a   1.000
_cell.length_b   1.000
_cell.length_c   1.000
_cell.angle_alpha   90.00
_cell.angle_beta   90.00
_cell.angle_gamma   90.00
#
_symmetry.space_group_name_H-M   'P 1'
#
loop_
_entity.id
_entity.type
_entity.pdbx_description
1 polymer ?
#
loop_
_entity_poly.entity_id
_entity_poly.type
_entity_poly.pdbx_seq_one_letter_code
_entity_poly.pdbx_strand_id
1 'polypeptide(L)'
;MKRNKEQQNQHPQTRAIPALVWSEIFTDGYFPDYLISWMSMPYEDLSKQFTPVVDEEKDKAWLALAFSQSEFESGKLLDIGTNLGLSISKMIDLAVVLGDSQKHLELLQMLYKKEPYSFENFKNYSLRLQRASKFGHLNLLKYQIELIESFSGSQTMDDLIATDNFGVFLEAARHNQLVIMKYLVEKRPEKVQEMIASDSYNVYAAAMLNGHIDIVKYLTEKVADNLNEMIASDNFFALRWAVRSNYCEIVQYLLSHPLAFAFTESHARSQNCVKSFVTQKLSDLREKQIESNDFIKSINSGSFEAKLLFYIVRNLIRRNEACLIDDLHFLLNIPAIKALAHSEVTPDEPNELLRLALSIDNRKAVTALLNIPLVRTNAEKNRYYGFEIPTLMNHLKIWFPKKGTHPLGGALNEIRLISQNNLYKARGEKLTLLTDFNSNQNKYIDYVTSFCNKHDIHLVTPRDIEHELVNHDWADQSIQLKLFEIAMLELSHPAGHPVIASDIFRLLSPVLKLGAYSDIDIRLDYSYNKKTSSPIKCPELLINCDFEIGTKMIELKSLCNNFIYAQNSEHDFLRVYRKNIASAYTNIDFISKLSMNKNVTIFEKKLIVDDVAIGKYSEFAKKYFSENPSNEANNFLSFRQQLKDALPQYYELFFYFYVMTCSGPYSLSDSFQNYADSYPNSIVTLLENISLGHSNIPVHLIDESVQNASDLSWTEVGSNRLTDKNDKIEKSAYAIQRFWRKYKQESELVSHSQAKLGEPLFHQL
;
A
#
# COMPACT_ATOMS: atom_id res chain seq x y z
N MET A 1 -1.00 6.58 28.81
CA MET A 1 -2.40 6.67 29.32
C MET A 1 -2.77 5.61 30.36
N LYS A 2 -2.59 4.29 30.15
CA LYS A 2 -2.99 3.25 31.14
C LYS A 2 -2.38 3.43 32.54
N ARG A 3 -1.05 3.54 32.66
CA ARG A 3 -0.36 3.81 33.94
C ARG A 3 -0.83 5.09 34.63
N ASN A 4 -1.13 6.13 33.85
CA ASN A 4 -1.53 7.44 34.37
C ASN A 4 -2.98 7.40 34.94
N LYS A 5 -3.90 6.69 34.27
CA LYS A 5 -5.26 6.43 34.79
C LYS A 5 -5.28 5.49 36.00
N GLU A 6 -4.36 4.52 36.05
CA GLU A 6 -4.25 3.60 37.19
C GLU A 6 -3.85 4.36 38.46
N GLN A 7 -2.85 5.25 38.38
CA GLN A 7 -2.45 6.09 39.52
C GLN A 7 -3.55 7.05 39.99
N GLN A 8 -4.24 7.75 39.07
CA GLN A 8 -5.33 8.65 39.47
C GLN A 8 -6.44 7.90 40.25
N ASN A 9 -6.64 6.62 39.96
CA ASN A 9 -7.67 5.79 40.58
C ASN A 9 -7.26 5.15 41.91
N GLN A 10 -5.97 5.21 42.30
CA GLN A 10 -5.45 4.58 43.52
C GLN A 10 -5.99 5.21 44.80
N HIS A 11 -6.21 6.53 44.81
CA HIS A 11 -6.70 7.25 45.97
C HIS A 11 -7.98 8.05 45.67
N PRO A 12 -8.96 8.12 46.60
CA PRO A 12 -10.14 8.97 46.44
C PRO A 12 -9.79 10.45 46.26
N GLN A 13 -8.73 10.93 46.92
CA GLN A 13 -8.28 12.32 46.85
C GLN A 13 -7.87 12.74 45.44
N THR A 14 -7.10 11.90 44.73
CA THR A 14 -6.62 12.20 43.37
C THR A 14 -7.74 12.26 42.33
N ARG A 15 -8.92 11.71 42.64
CA ARG A 15 -10.12 11.82 41.79
C ARG A 15 -10.78 13.19 41.84
N ALA A 16 -10.43 14.05 42.81
CA ALA A 16 -10.89 15.44 42.84
C ALA A 16 -10.32 16.27 41.68
N ILE A 17 -9.17 15.86 41.12
CA ILE A 17 -8.53 16.55 40.00
C ILE A 17 -9.16 16.04 38.69
N PRO A 18 -9.66 16.92 37.80
CA PRO A 18 -10.23 16.52 36.52
C PRO A 18 -9.24 15.73 35.67
N ALA A 19 -9.71 14.68 34.98
CA ALA A 19 -8.85 13.80 34.19
C ALA A 19 -8.03 14.52 33.11
N LEU A 20 -8.59 15.59 32.52
CA LEU A 20 -7.87 16.40 31.53
C LEU A 20 -6.72 17.18 32.16
N VAL A 21 -6.94 17.77 33.35
CA VAL A 21 -5.89 18.48 34.11
C VAL A 21 -4.82 17.50 34.55
N TRP A 22 -5.25 16.33 35.05
CA TRP A 22 -4.36 15.26 35.44
C TRP A 22 -3.43 14.85 34.29
N SER A 23 -3.98 14.68 33.09
CA SER A 23 -3.20 14.29 31.90
C SER A 23 -2.23 15.36 31.38
N GLU A 24 -2.46 16.64 31.68
CA GLU A 24 -1.59 17.74 31.25
C GLU A 24 -0.46 18.00 32.25
N ILE A 25 -0.74 17.92 33.55
CA ILE A 25 0.22 18.34 34.59
C ILE A 25 1.01 17.16 35.14
N PHE A 26 0.42 15.96 35.22
CA PHE A 26 1.03 14.78 35.83
C PHE A 26 1.51 13.82 34.74
N THR A 27 2.43 14.28 33.90
CA THR A 27 2.88 13.59 32.68
C THR A 27 3.95 12.53 32.93
N ASP A 28 4.74 12.69 33.99
CA ASP A 28 5.80 11.76 34.42
C ASP A 28 5.26 10.48 35.08
N GLY A 29 3.96 10.41 35.34
CA GLY A 29 3.35 9.27 36.02
C GLY A 29 3.86 9.13 37.46
N TYR A 30 4.11 10.25 38.13
CA TYR A 30 4.45 10.28 39.54
C TYR A 30 3.60 11.33 40.27
N PHE A 31 2.83 10.86 41.26
CA PHE A 31 2.10 11.69 42.20
C PHE A 31 2.74 11.50 43.59
N PRO A 32 3.35 12.53 44.20
CA PRO A 32 4.02 12.38 45.48
C PRO A 32 3.05 11.95 46.60
N ASP A 33 3.40 10.87 47.33
CA ASP A 33 2.53 10.29 48.37
C ASP A 33 2.17 11.29 49.47
N TYR A 34 3.08 12.21 49.80
CA TYR A 34 2.83 13.23 50.82
C TYR A 34 1.67 14.17 50.44
N LEU A 35 1.42 14.40 49.14
CA LEU A 35 0.31 15.24 48.68
C LEU A 35 -1.05 14.63 49.00
N ILE A 36 -1.16 13.30 49.08
CA ILE A 36 -2.42 12.64 49.50
C ILE A 36 -2.82 13.09 50.90
N SER A 37 -1.85 13.24 51.81
CA SER A 37 -2.10 13.73 53.16
C SER A 37 -2.48 15.21 53.17
N TRP A 38 -1.82 16.02 52.34
CA TRP A 38 -2.07 17.47 52.24
C TRP A 38 -3.46 17.78 51.68
N MET A 39 -3.96 16.97 50.74
CA MET A 39 -5.26 17.14 50.11
C MET A 39 -6.45 17.06 51.08
N SER A 40 -6.24 16.59 52.31
CA SER A 40 -7.26 16.53 53.36
C SER A 40 -6.83 17.24 54.65
N MET A 41 -5.67 17.92 54.65
CA MET A 41 -5.10 18.56 55.82
C MET A 41 -5.71 19.96 56.05
N PRO A 42 -6.11 20.31 57.28
CA PRO A 42 -6.51 21.67 57.63
C PRO A 42 -5.37 22.67 57.37
N TYR A 43 -5.74 23.91 57.02
CA TYR A 43 -4.78 24.94 56.60
C TYR A 43 -3.72 25.27 57.67
N GLU A 44 -4.12 25.30 58.94
CA GLU A 44 -3.24 25.62 60.08
C GLU A 44 -2.09 24.62 60.25
N ASP A 45 -2.30 23.38 59.81
CA ASP A 45 -1.27 22.33 59.84
C ASP A 45 -0.52 22.26 58.52
N LEU A 46 -1.22 22.44 57.40
CA LEU A 46 -0.63 22.47 56.06
C LEU A 46 0.42 23.59 55.94
N SER A 47 0.12 24.78 56.45
CA SER A 47 1.02 25.94 56.47
C SER A 47 2.38 25.69 57.14
N LYS A 48 2.47 24.69 58.04
CA LYS A 48 3.70 24.30 58.72
C LYS A 48 4.50 23.23 57.96
N GLN A 49 3.90 22.59 56.96
CA GLN A 49 4.49 21.50 56.17
C GLN A 49 5.23 21.99 54.91
N PHE A 50 5.16 23.28 54.58
CA PHE A 50 5.87 23.87 53.44
C PHE A 50 7.39 23.99 53.71
N THR A 51 8.05 22.86 54.00
CA THR A 51 9.51 22.67 53.88
C THR A 51 9.86 22.43 52.41
N PRO A 52 11.08 22.73 51.93
CA PRO A 52 11.29 23.02 50.51
C PRO A 52 10.79 21.89 49.61
N VAL A 53 9.63 22.14 48.98
CA VAL A 53 9.07 21.31 47.93
C VAL A 53 9.98 21.46 46.73
N VAL A 54 10.39 20.34 46.15
CA VAL A 54 11.24 20.33 44.95
C VAL A 54 10.51 21.08 43.83
N ASP A 55 11.21 21.88 43.04
CA ASP A 55 10.60 22.76 42.03
C ASP A 55 9.62 22.02 41.10
N GLU A 56 9.93 20.77 40.75
CA GLU A 56 9.13 19.91 39.88
C GLU A 56 7.78 19.48 40.51
N GLU A 57 7.64 19.57 41.82
CA GLU A 57 6.43 19.16 42.56
C GLU A 57 5.54 20.35 42.97
N LYS A 58 6.01 21.59 42.86
CA LYS A 58 5.26 22.78 43.30
C LYS A 58 3.94 22.98 42.56
N ASP A 59 3.96 22.79 41.24
CA ASP A 59 2.78 22.90 40.38
C ASP A 59 1.73 21.82 40.76
N LYS A 60 2.21 20.59 41.01
CA LYS A 60 1.41 19.44 41.44
C LYS A 60 0.77 19.70 42.81
N ALA A 61 1.55 20.19 43.76
CA ALA A 61 1.12 20.49 45.12
C ALA A 61 0.02 21.56 45.13
N TRP A 62 0.24 22.67 44.40
CA TRP A 62 -0.71 23.76 44.36
C TRP A 62 -2.05 23.34 43.73
N LEU A 63 -2.02 22.65 42.59
CA LEU A 63 -3.25 22.16 41.94
C LEU A 63 -3.96 21.08 42.76
N ALA A 64 -3.21 20.15 43.38
CA ALA A 64 -3.80 19.12 44.23
C ALA A 64 -4.61 19.75 45.37
N LEU A 65 -4.04 20.75 46.05
CA LEU A 65 -4.70 21.50 47.11
C LEU A 65 -5.89 22.32 46.59
N ALA A 66 -5.73 22.98 45.44
CA ALA A 66 -6.79 23.81 44.86
C ALA A 66 -8.04 22.99 44.45
N PHE A 67 -7.85 21.76 43.97
CA PHE A 67 -8.96 20.87 43.62
C PHE A 67 -9.55 20.10 44.81
N SER A 68 -8.74 19.79 45.83
CA SER A 68 -9.22 18.97 46.96
C SER A 68 -9.87 19.78 48.08
N GLN A 69 -9.46 21.04 48.27
CA GLN A 69 -9.93 21.90 49.36
C GLN A 69 -10.84 23.01 48.83
N SER A 70 -12.10 22.65 48.58
CA SER A 70 -13.11 23.54 48.00
C SER A 70 -13.33 24.83 48.82
N GLU A 71 -13.08 24.80 50.12
CA GLU A 71 -13.21 25.90 51.09
C GLU A 71 -12.05 26.91 51.08
N PHE A 72 -10.97 26.65 50.35
CA PHE A 72 -9.85 27.59 50.26
C PHE A 72 -10.21 28.77 49.35
N GLU A 73 -10.61 29.89 49.94
CA GLU A 73 -10.86 31.15 49.23
C GLU A 73 -9.65 31.63 48.39
N SER A 74 -9.89 32.49 47.41
CA SER A 74 -8.87 33.01 46.48
C SER A 74 -7.63 33.58 47.18
N GLY A 75 -7.81 34.26 48.32
CA GLY A 75 -6.70 34.75 49.15
C GLY A 75 -5.82 33.63 49.72
N LYS A 76 -6.42 32.54 50.20
CA LYS A 76 -5.67 31.39 50.74
C LYS A 76 -4.90 30.66 49.64
N LEU A 77 -5.47 30.50 48.45
CA LEU A 77 -4.76 29.87 47.32
C LEU A 77 -3.54 30.69 46.87
N LEU A 78 -3.65 32.02 46.92
CA LEU A 78 -2.54 32.93 46.68
C LEU A 78 -1.44 32.79 47.75
N ASP A 79 -1.81 32.71 49.03
CA ASP A 79 -0.87 32.52 50.13
C ASP A 79 -0.14 31.16 50.02
N ILE A 80 -0.87 30.08 49.70
CA ILE A 80 -0.29 28.76 49.46
C ILE A 80 0.72 28.81 48.32
N GLY A 81 0.36 29.42 47.18
CA GLY A 81 1.26 29.53 46.03
C GLY A 81 2.54 30.32 46.37
N THR A 82 2.39 31.39 47.14
CA THR A 82 3.52 32.20 47.62
C THR A 82 4.43 31.40 48.56
N ASN A 83 3.85 30.64 49.50
CA ASN A 83 4.61 29.81 50.44
C ASN A 83 5.31 28.62 49.77
N LEU A 84 4.73 28.08 48.70
CA LEU A 84 5.39 27.08 47.83
C LEU A 84 6.50 27.70 46.97
N GLY A 85 6.60 29.02 46.90
CA GLY A 85 7.58 29.74 46.09
C GLY A 85 7.25 29.77 44.60
N LEU A 86 5.97 29.73 44.24
CA LEU A 86 5.51 29.95 42.85
C LEU A 86 5.57 31.44 42.51
N SER A 87 5.97 31.76 41.27
CA SER A 87 5.84 33.13 40.76
C SER A 87 4.38 33.47 40.46
N ILE A 88 4.04 34.76 40.41
CA ILE A 88 2.68 35.21 40.02
C ILE A 88 2.30 34.65 38.64
N SER A 89 3.22 34.72 37.68
CA SER A 89 3.00 34.21 36.32
C SER A 89 2.68 32.73 36.31
N LYS A 90 3.40 31.93 37.10
CA LYS A 90 3.14 30.49 37.23
C LYS A 90 1.79 30.23 37.93
N MET A 91 1.44 31.00 38.96
CA MET A 91 0.12 30.90 39.58
C MET A 91 -1.02 31.22 38.60
N ILE A 92 -0.84 32.20 37.70
CA ILE A 92 -1.84 32.49 36.64
C ILE A 92 -1.95 31.30 35.70
N ASP A 93 -0.82 30.76 35.24
CA ASP A 93 -0.77 29.61 34.32
C ASP A 93 -1.52 28.38 34.86
N LEU A 94 -1.48 28.18 36.19
CA LEU A 94 -2.20 27.11 36.89
C LEU A 94 -3.65 27.49 37.22
N ALA A 95 -3.93 28.74 37.60
CA ALA A 95 -5.29 29.19 37.93
C ALA A 95 -6.25 29.06 36.75
N VAL A 96 -5.75 29.23 35.53
CA VAL A 96 -6.54 29.09 34.28
C VAL A 96 -7.08 27.68 34.07
N VAL A 97 -6.57 26.64 34.75
CA VAL A 97 -7.05 25.25 34.60
C VAL A 97 -7.98 24.77 35.72
N LEU A 98 -8.27 25.61 36.73
CA LEU A 98 -9.02 25.19 37.93
C LEU A 98 -10.53 25.01 37.72
N GLY A 99 -11.12 25.69 36.73
CA GLY A 99 -12.56 25.64 36.47
C GLY A 99 -13.19 27.00 36.21
N ASP A 100 -14.34 27.03 35.57
CA ASP A 100 -15.07 28.25 35.18
C ASP A 100 -15.99 28.80 36.29
N SER A 101 -15.47 28.85 37.53
CA SER A 101 -16.22 29.31 38.70
C SER A 101 -15.94 30.78 39.02
N GLN A 102 -16.90 31.45 39.69
CA GLN A 102 -16.73 32.82 40.16
C GLN A 102 -15.50 32.98 41.07
N LYS A 103 -15.26 31.99 41.95
CA LYS A 103 -14.09 31.92 42.82
C LYS A 103 -12.76 31.93 42.03
N HIS A 104 -12.66 31.11 40.98
CA HIS A 104 -11.45 31.06 40.16
C HIS A 104 -11.27 32.32 39.31
N LEU A 105 -12.37 32.93 38.85
CA LEU A 105 -12.33 34.22 38.19
C LEU A 105 -11.80 35.33 39.12
N GLU A 106 -12.25 35.35 40.38
CA GLU A 106 -11.73 36.29 41.40
C GLU A 106 -10.25 36.07 41.68
N LEU A 107 -9.79 34.82 41.80
CA LEU A 107 -8.36 34.50 41.93
C LEU A 107 -7.55 35.04 40.75
N LEU A 108 -8.02 34.81 39.51
CA LEU A 108 -7.36 35.34 38.33
C LEU A 108 -7.34 36.87 38.31
N GLN A 109 -8.44 37.53 38.68
CA GLN A 109 -8.49 38.99 38.81
C GLN A 109 -7.46 39.50 39.83
N MET A 110 -7.30 38.82 40.97
CA MET A 110 -6.28 39.16 41.98
C MET A 110 -4.86 38.99 41.44
N LEU A 111 -4.59 37.91 40.71
CA LEU A 111 -3.28 37.63 40.14
C LEU A 111 -2.91 38.60 39.01
N TYR A 112 -3.84 38.90 38.09
CA TYR A 112 -3.62 39.88 37.01
C TYR A 112 -3.48 41.32 37.51
N LYS A 113 -4.01 41.67 38.68
CA LYS A 113 -3.68 42.95 39.33
C LYS A 113 -2.21 43.02 39.75
N LYS A 114 -1.60 41.88 40.12
CA LYS A 114 -0.19 41.78 40.51
C LYS A 114 0.74 41.63 39.30
N GLU A 115 0.27 41.02 38.21
CA GLU A 115 0.95 40.96 36.92
C GLU A 115 0.01 41.43 35.80
N PRO A 116 -0.06 42.75 35.56
CA PRO A 116 -0.86 43.30 34.47
C PRO A 116 -0.41 42.78 33.11
N TYR A 117 -1.32 42.84 32.14
CA TYR A 117 -0.99 42.55 30.75
C TYR A 117 0.11 43.49 30.24
N SER A 118 1.08 42.94 29.50
CA SER A 118 2.08 43.70 28.76
C SER A 118 2.44 42.98 27.46
N PHE A 119 3.04 43.70 26.51
CA PHE A 119 3.49 43.06 25.28
C PHE A 119 4.59 42.00 25.54
N GLU A 120 5.36 42.15 26.62
CA GLU A 120 6.44 41.21 26.98
C GLU A 120 5.90 39.83 27.41
N ASN A 121 4.69 39.76 27.97
CA ASN A 121 4.06 38.49 28.37
C ASN A 121 2.97 38.01 27.39
N PHE A 122 2.90 38.58 26.18
CA PHE A 122 1.96 38.21 25.11
C PHE A 122 1.83 36.70 24.88
N LYS A 123 2.98 36.00 24.76
CA LYS A 123 3.00 34.54 24.54
C LYS A 123 2.34 33.76 25.68
N ASN A 124 2.53 34.19 26.92
CA ASN A 124 1.90 33.55 28.08
C ASN A 124 0.38 33.73 28.05
N TYR A 125 -0.11 34.91 27.66
CA TYR A 125 -1.55 35.15 27.48
C TYR A 125 -2.16 34.28 26.38
N SER A 126 -1.50 34.13 25.23
CA SER A 126 -1.96 33.20 24.19
C SER A 126 -2.10 31.77 24.73
N LEU A 127 -1.09 31.25 25.43
CA LEU A 127 -1.14 29.92 26.04
C LEU A 127 -2.25 29.78 27.10
N ARG A 128 -2.52 30.83 27.87
CA ARG A 128 -3.61 30.87 28.85
C ARG A 128 -4.99 30.82 28.16
N LEU A 129 -5.18 31.54 27.05
CA LEU A 129 -6.41 31.45 26.24
C LEU A 129 -6.58 30.05 25.62
N GLN A 130 -5.50 29.44 25.15
CA GLN A 130 -5.50 28.06 24.65
C GLN A 130 -5.91 27.06 25.73
N ARG A 131 -5.38 27.19 26.96
CA ARG A 131 -5.79 26.37 28.10
C ARG A 131 -7.25 26.58 28.46
N ALA A 132 -7.70 27.83 28.61
CA ALA A 132 -9.11 28.11 28.87
C ALA A 132 -10.03 27.48 27.80
N SER A 133 -9.61 27.51 26.54
CA SER A 133 -10.32 26.87 25.43
C SER A 133 -10.32 25.35 25.51
N LYS A 134 -9.19 24.73 25.85
CA LYS A 134 -9.06 23.29 26.05
C LYS A 134 -9.96 22.78 27.19
N PHE A 135 -10.04 23.52 28.30
CA PHE A 135 -10.80 23.12 29.48
C PHE A 135 -12.27 23.58 29.47
N GLY A 136 -12.69 24.35 28.46
CA GLY A 136 -14.08 24.79 28.34
C GLY A 136 -14.46 25.96 29.24
N HIS A 137 -13.49 26.77 29.69
CA HIS A 137 -13.71 27.83 30.67
C HIS A 137 -14.06 29.16 30.01
N LEU A 138 -15.31 29.28 29.59
CA LEU A 138 -15.79 30.40 28.78
C LEU A 138 -15.75 31.74 29.52
N ASN A 139 -16.13 31.80 30.80
CA ASN A 139 -16.14 33.07 31.54
C ASN A 139 -14.71 33.57 31.79
N LEU A 140 -13.78 32.66 32.10
CA LEU A 140 -12.35 32.99 32.20
C LEU A 140 -11.76 33.48 30.86
N LEU A 141 -12.13 32.82 29.76
CA LEU A 141 -11.71 33.22 28.42
C LEU A 141 -12.26 34.62 28.07
N LYS A 142 -13.56 34.86 28.31
CA LYS A 142 -14.19 36.18 28.11
C LYS A 142 -13.46 37.27 28.88
N TYR A 143 -13.21 37.05 30.17
CA TYR A 143 -12.51 38.01 31.02
C TYR A 143 -11.10 38.32 30.50
N GLN A 144 -10.32 37.29 30.13
CA GLN A 144 -8.96 37.50 29.60
C GLN A 144 -8.98 38.30 28.29
N ILE A 145 -9.96 38.04 27.41
CA ILE A 145 -10.13 38.77 26.16
C ILE A 145 -10.50 40.23 26.42
N GLU A 146 -11.49 40.49 27.27
CA GLU A 146 -11.91 41.84 27.65
C GLU A 146 -10.77 42.63 28.31
N LEU A 147 -9.97 41.96 29.16
CA LEU A 147 -8.79 42.54 29.78
C LEU A 147 -7.80 43.01 28.69
N ILE A 148 -7.43 42.14 27.76
CA ILE A 148 -6.48 42.46 26.69
C ILE A 148 -6.99 43.59 25.78
N GLU A 149 -8.26 43.53 25.38
CA GLU A 149 -8.90 44.55 24.54
C GLU A 149 -8.84 45.93 25.23
N SER A 150 -9.00 45.98 26.56
CA SER A 150 -8.91 47.22 27.32
C SER A 150 -7.51 47.86 27.36
N PHE A 151 -6.44 47.06 27.20
CA PHE A 151 -5.05 47.55 27.27
C PHE A 151 -4.40 47.82 25.91
N SER A 152 -4.82 47.13 24.84
CA SER A 152 -4.05 47.08 23.59
C SER A 152 -4.88 47.26 22.29
N GLY A 153 -6.20 47.46 22.40
CA GLY A 153 -7.06 47.65 21.24
C GLY A 153 -7.29 46.36 20.41
N SER A 154 -8.04 46.46 19.32
CA SER A 154 -8.51 45.27 18.56
C SER A 154 -7.40 44.50 17.85
N GLN A 155 -6.38 45.19 17.32
CA GLN A 155 -5.35 44.56 16.48
C GLN A 155 -4.49 43.54 17.25
N THR A 156 -4.13 43.85 18.49
CA THR A 156 -3.35 42.95 19.35
C THR A 156 -4.14 41.68 19.71
N MET A 157 -5.47 41.78 19.74
CA MET A 157 -6.33 40.63 19.96
C MET A 157 -6.37 39.71 18.73
N ASP A 158 -6.36 40.26 17.52
CA ASP A 158 -6.29 39.48 16.29
C ASP A 158 -4.96 38.72 16.19
N ASP A 159 -3.85 39.36 16.57
CA ASP A 159 -2.54 38.73 16.66
C ASP A 159 -2.52 37.58 17.69
N LEU A 160 -3.18 37.76 18.84
CA LEU A 160 -3.30 36.72 19.87
C LEU A 160 -4.12 35.51 19.40
N ILE A 161 -5.27 35.77 18.77
CA ILE A 161 -6.11 34.68 18.26
C ILE A 161 -5.39 33.95 17.13
N ALA A 162 -4.67 34.67 16.25
CA ALA A 162 -3.92 34.07 15.15
C ALA A 162 -2.64 33.33 15.60
N THR A 163 -2.18 33.56 16.84
CA THR A 163 -0.97 32.91 17.39
C THR A 163 -1.11 31.38 17.35
N ASP A 164 0.02 30.70 17.11
CA ASP A 164 0.11 29.24 17.00
C ASP A 164 -0.93 28.67 16.00
N ASN A 165 -1.12 29.33 14.86
CA ASN A 165 -2.07 28.95 13.81
C ASN A 165 -3.51 28.81 14.33
N PHE A 166 -3.99 29.86 15.01
CA PHE A 166 -5.30 29.83 15.66
C PHE A 166 -5.44 28.78 16.77
N GLY A 167 -4.38 28.63 17.58
CA GLY A 167 -4.30 27.61 18.63
C GLY A 167 -5.49 27.62 19.59
N VAL A 168 -6.05 28.80 19.91
CA VAL A 168 -7.23 28.94 20.78
C VAL A 168 -8.46 28.24 20.17
N PHE A 169 -8.70 28.43 18.88
CA PHE A 169 -9.81 27.83 18.15
C PHE A 169 -9.59 26.32 17.93
N LEU A 170 -8.35 25.92 17.66
CA LEU A 170 -7.94 24.53 17.51
C LEU A 170 -8.12 23.72 18.81
N GLU A 171 -7.71 24.27 19.96
CA GLU A 171 -7.88 23.60 21.26
C GLU A 171 -9.34 23.42 21.63
N ALA A 172 -10.18 24.42 21.33
CA ALA A 172 -11.63 24.32 21.50
C ALA A 172 -12.20 23.19 20.66
N ALA A 173 -11.79 23.07 19.39
CA ALA A 173 -12.25 22.01 18.50
C ALA A 173 -11.79 20.62 18.96
N ARG A 174 -10.53 20.48 19.37
CA ARG A 174 -9.94 19.21 19.82
C ARG A 174 -10.62 18.65 21.08
N HIS A 175 -11.13 19.52 21.95
CA HIS A 175 -11.70 19.17 23.25
C HIS A 175 -13.23 19.34 23.33
N ASN A 176 -13.92 19.35 22.19
CA ASN A 176 -15.38 19.43 22.09
C ASN A 176 -16.02 20.70 22.68
N GLN A 177 -15.36 21.85 22.57
CA GLN A 177 -15.80 23.12 23.16
C GLN A 177 -16.50 24.02 22.14
N LEU A 178 -17.59 23.52 21.55
CA LEU A 178 -18.35 24.23 20.51
C LEU A 178 -18.83 25.63 20.97
N VAL A 179 -19.15 25.80 22.26
CA VAL A 179 -19.60 27.09 22.80
C VAL A 179 -18.51 28.17 22.69
N ILE A 180 -17.25 27.80 22.98
CA ILE A 180 -16.11 28.71 22.83
C ILE A 180 -15.84 29.00 21.35
N MET A 181 -15.93 27.99 20.48
CA MET A 181 -15.79 28.21 19.04
C MET A 181 -16.83 29.20 18.52
N LYS A 182 -18.10 29.06 18.91
CA LYS A 182 -19.16 30.02 18.56
C LYS A 182 -18.86 31.41 19.08
N TYR A 183 -18.45 31.53 20.34
CA TYR A 183 -18.07 32.83 20.92
C TYR A 183 -16.91 33.50 20.18
N LEU A 184 -15.86 32.76 19.81
CA LEU A 184 -14.72 33.30 19.05
C LEU A 184 -15.15 33.77 17.65
N VAL A 185 -16.03 33.02 16.98
CA VAL A 185 -16.62 33.39 15.69
C VAL A 185 -17.52 34.62 15.82
N GLU A 186 -18.32 34.74 16.88
CA GLU A 186 -19.13 35.92 17.16
C GLU A 186 -18.28 37.15 17.44
N LYS A 187 -17.13 36.98 18.09
CA LYS A 187 -16.20 38.07 18.41
C LYS A 187 -15.38 38.55 17.22
N ARG A 188 -15.06 37.67 16.27
CA ARG A 188 -14.25 37.97 15.07
C ARG A 188 -14.83 37.30 13.82
N PRO A 189 -16.04 37.71 13.38
CA PRO A 189 -16.72 37.08 12.24
C PRO A 189 -15.93 37.19 10.92
N GLU A 190 -15.11 38.23 10.77
CA GLU A 190 -14.24 38.46 9.61
C GLU A 190 -13.07 37.46 9.50
N LYS A 191 -12.68 36.83 10.61
CA LYS A 191 -11.55 35.87 10.68
C LYS A 191 -11.96 34.41 10.57
N VAL A 192 -13.26 34.11 10.46
CA VAL A 192 -13.79 32.73 10.48
C VAL A 192 -13.14 31.84 9.42
N GLN A 193 -12.97 32.34 8.19
CA GLN A 193 -12.36 31.55 7.12
C GLN A 193 -10.88 31.27 7.39
N GLU A 194 -10.13 32.25 7.93
CA GLU A 194 -8.73 32.07 8.32
C GLU A 194 -8.59 31.06 9.48
N MET A 195 -9.45 31.16 10.50
CA MET A 195 -9.49 30.22 11.63
C MET A 195 -9.72 28.77 11.17
N ILE A 196 -10.59 28.57 10.16
CA ILE A 196 -10.95 27.23 9.69
C ILE A 196 -9.91 26.68 8.71
N ALA A 197 -9.38 27.51 7.81
CA ALA A 197 -8.41 27.08 6.79
C ALA A 197 -6.98 26.93 7.33
N SER A 198 -6.71 27.44 8.53
CA SER A 198 -5.37 27.40 9.12
C SER A 198 -4.78 26.00 9.20
N ASP A 199 -3.47 25.91 8.95
CA ASP A 199 -2.68 24.69 9.02
C ASP A 199 -3.34 23.54 8.23
N SER A 200 -3.78 23.83 6.99
CA SER A 200 -4.45 22.86 6.10
C SER A 200 -5.74 22.27 6.69
N TYR A 201 -6.57 23.11 7.31
CA TYR A 201 -7.81 22.71 7.98
C TYR A 201 -7.58 21.80 9.21
N ASN A 202 -6.51 22.03 9.97
CA ASN A 202 -6.17 21.23 11.15
C ASN A 202 -7.32 21.23 12.19
N VAL A 203 -8.07 22.33 12.33
CA VAL A 203 -9.24 22.37 13.24
C VAL A 203 -10.31 21.33 12.88
N TYR A 204 -10.56 21.13 11.60
CA TYR A 204 -11.49 20.13 11.09
C TYR A 204 -10.94 18.72 11.32
N ALA A 205 -9.65 18.51 11.02
CA ALA A 205 -8.99 17.25 11.30
C ALA A 205 -9.04 16.91 12.79
N ALA A 206 -8.73 17.84 13.69
CA ALA A 206 -8.77 17.62 15.14
C ALA A 206 -10.16 17.19 15.63
N ALA A 207 -11.24 17.83 15.15
CA ALA A 207 -12.61 17.43 15.49
C ALA A 207 -12.93 16.00 14.99
N MET A 208 -12.51 15.68 13.76
CA MET A 208 -12.68 14.36 13.15
C MET A 208 -11.91 13.25 13.87
N LEU A 209 -10.66 13.50 14.25
CA LEU A 209 -9.79 12.53 14.94
C LEU A 209 -10.31 12.18 16.34
N ASN A 210 -11.01 13.12 16.99
CA ASN A 210 -11.53 12.96 18.33
C ASN A 210 -13.03 12.63 18.39
N GLY A 211 -13.71 12.50 17.24
CA GLY A 211 -15.11 12.05 17.19
C GLY A 211 -16.16 13.13 17.45
N HIS A 212 -15.83 14.42 17.32
CA HIS A 212 -16.71 15.54 17.71
C HIS A 212 -17.66 15.98 16.58
N ILE A 213 -18.72 15.20 16.36
CA ILE A 213 -19.68 15.40 15.25
C ILE A 213 -20.30 16.80 15.19
N ASP A 214 -20.67 17.40 16.32
CA ASP A 214 -21.32 18.72 16.33
C ASP A 214 -20.40 19.83 15.84
N ILE A 215 -19.10 19.70 16.11
CA ILE A 215 -18.08 20.62 15.59
C ILE A 215 -17.84 20.36 14.11
N VAL A 216 -17.80 19.10 13.67
CA VAL A 216 -17.68 18.76 12.24
C VAL A 216 -18.82 19.37 11.43
N LYS A 217 -20.07 19.26 11.92
CA LYS A 217 -21.25 19.90 11.32
C LYS A 217 -21.11 21.42 11.30
N TYR A 218 -20.79 22.02 12.45
CA TYR A 218 -20.61 23.46 12.57
C TYR A 218 -19.56 24.01 11.60
N LEU A 219 -18.40 23.36 11.49
CA LEU A 219 -17.34 23.76 10.57
C LEU A 219 -17.79 23.63 9.11
N THR A 220 -18.44 22.51 8.75
CA THR A 220 -18.99 22.28 7.41
C THR A 220 -19.98 23.37 6.99
N GLU A 221 -20.86 23.79 7.90
CA GLU A 221 -21.81 24.89 7.67
C GLU A 221 -21.11 26.25 7.45
N LYS A 222 -19.94 26.46 8.06
CA LYS A 222 -19.18 27.73 7.96
C LYS A 222 -18.29 27.84 6.73
N VAL A 223 -18.03 26.73 6.01
CA VAL A 223 -17.17 26.73 4.82
C VAL A 223 -17.83 26.09 3.60
N ALA A 224 -19.13 26.28 3.41
CA ALA A 224 -19.88 25.66 2.31
C ALA A 224 -19.20 25.81 0.93
N ASP A 225 -18.59 26.97 0.65
CA ASP A 225 -17.89 27.25 -0.61
C ASP A 225 -16.55 26.51 -0.76
N ASN A 226 -15.84 26.26 0.35
CA ASN A 226 -14.52 25.60 0.37
C ASN A 226 -14.58 24.17 0.93
N LEU A 227 -15.78 23.61 1.06
CA LEU A 227 -16.02 22.33 1.71
C LEU A 227 -15.25 21.17 1.06
N ASN A 228 -15.16 21.16 -0.27
CA ASN A 228 -14.40 20.15 -1.00
C ASN A 228 -12.90 20.22 -0.69
N GLU A 229 -12.34 21.43 -0.56
CA GLU A 229 -10.93 21.64 -0.20
C GLU A 229 -10.65 21.14 1.22
N MET A 230 -11.52 21.51 2.18
CA MET A 230 -11.45 21.05 3.56
C MET A 230 -11.55 19.52 3.68
N ILE A 231 -12.46 18.88 2.94
CA ILE A 231 -12.61 17.41 2.95
C ILE A 231 -11.38 16.73 2.33
N ALA A 232 -10.83 17.30 1.25
CA ALA A 232 -9.69 16.74 0.51
C ALA A 232 -8.33 17.03 1.17
N SER A 233 -8.27 17.88 2.20
CA SER A 233 -7.03 18.29 2.85
C SER A 233 -6.21 17.10 3.35
N ASP A 234 -4.87 17.23 3.23
CA ASP A 234 -3.91 16.17 3.52
C ASP A 234 -4.26 14.81 2.89
N ASN A 235 -4.78 14.86 1.66
CA ASN A 235 -5.25 13.71 0.91
C ASN A 235 -6.32 12.93 1.70
N PHE A 236 -7.39 13.62 2.10
CA PHE A 236 -8.50 13.06 2.87
C PHE A 236 -8.09 12.47 4.23
N PHE A 237 -7.04 13.00 4.88
CA PHE A 237 -6.49 12.44 6.12
C PHE A 237 -7.55 12.26 7.21
N ALA A 238 -8.34 13.31 7.47
CA ALA A 238 -9.38 13.31 8.49
C ALA A 238 -10.46 12.25 8.22
N LEU A 239 -10.92 12.15 6.97
CA LEU A 239 -11.92 11.16 6.54
C LEU A 239 -11.39 9.72 6.65
N ARG A 240 -10.14 9.47 6.21
CA ARG A 240 -9.50 8.14 6.36
C ARG A 240 -9.43 7.70 7.82
N TRP A 241 -9.12 8.63 8.73
CA TRP A 241 -9.05 8.32 10.15
C TRP A 241 -10.42 8.01 10.76
N ALA A 242 -11.45 8.79 10.44
CA ALA A 242 -12.81 8.54 10.92
C ALA A 242 -13.33 7.17 10.47
N VAL A 243 -13.05 6.78 9.22
CA VAL A 243 -13.33 5.43 8.69
C VAL A 243 -12.58 4.36 9.47
N ARG A 244 -11.27 4.54 9.71
CA ARG A 244 -10.44 3.56 10.43
C ARG A 244 -10.84 3.40 11.90
N SER A 245 -11.27 4.50 12.53
CA SER A 245 -11.64 4.54 13.95
C SER A 245 -13.11 4.19 14.20
N ASN A 246 -13.85 3.82 13.15
CA ASN A 246 -15.27 3.45 13.21
C ASN A 246 -16.16 4.53 13.83
N TYR A 247 -15.87 5.81 13.57
CA TYR A 247 -16.73 6.93 13.96
C TYR A 247 -17.93 7.01 13.00
N CYS A 248 -18.85 6.05 13.12
CA CYS A 248 -19.95 5.81 12.18
C CYS A 248 -20.81 7.05 11.93
N GLU A 249 -21.13 7.83 12.97
CA GLU A 249 -21.98 9.02 12.84
C GLU A 249 -21.33 10.11 11.96
N ILE A 250 -20.04 10.34 12.16
CA ILE A 250 -19.24 11.26 11.33
C ILE A 250 -19.18 10.77 9.89
N VAL A 251 -18.86 9.49 9.70
CA VAL A 251 -18.77 8.91 8.35
C VAL A 251 -20.14 9.00 7.65
N GLN A 252 -21.23 8.66 8.31
CA GLN A 252 -22.59 8.76 7.76
C GLN A 252 -22.94 10.21 7.38
N TYR A 253 -22.60 11.19 8.23
CA TYR A 253 -22.79 12.60 7.92
C TYR A 253 -22.02 13.00 6.66
N LEU A 254 -20.74 12.62 6.55
CA LEU A 254 -19.90 12.96 5.40
C LEU A 254 -20.27 12.20 4.12
N LEU A 255 -20.81 10.99 4.20
CA LEU A 255 -21.30 10.26 3.04
C LEU A 255 -22.45 10.96 2.32
N SER A 256 -23.11 11.93 2.95
CA SER A 256 -24.05 12.82 2.26
C SER A 256 -23.37 13.77 1.27
N HIS A 257 -22.04 13.91 1.31
CA HIS A 257 -21.26 14.79 0.45
C HIS A 257 -20.61 14.02 -0.73
N PRO A 258 -20.82 14.41 -2.00
CA PRO A 258 -20.35 13.68 -3.17
C PRO A 258 -18.86 13.37 -3.16
N LEU A 259 -18.01 14.33 -2.80
CA LEU A 259 -16.55 14.14 -2.80
C LEU A 259 -16.12 13.13 -1.73
N ALA A 260 -16.66 13.26 -0.52
CA ALA A 260 -16.40 12.32 0.56
C ALA A 260 -16.94 10.92 0.24
N PHE A 261 -18.13 10.83 -0.36
CA PHE A 261 -18.71 9.57 -0.81
C PHE A 261 -17.85 8.92 -1.90
N ALA A 262 -17.47 9.68 -2.94
CA ALA A 262 -16.63 9.23 -4.05
C ALA A 262 -15.29 8.65 -3.57
N PHE A 263 -14.65 9.33 -2.61
CA PHE A 263 -13.44 8.83 -1.97
C PHE A 263 -13.75 7.56 -1.17
N THR A 264 -14.78 7.58 -0.32
CA THR A 264 -15.03 6.49 0.63
C THR A 264 -15.48 5.20 -0.04
N GLU A 265 -16.25 5.28 -1.12
CA GLU A 265 -16.83 4.11 -1.80
C GLU A 265 -15.78 3.29 -2.59
N SER A 266 -14.63 3.89 -2.94
CA SER A 266 -13.51 3.21 -3.61
C SER A 266 -12.59 2.42 -2.67
N HIS A 267 -12.77 2.54 -1.36
CA HIS A 267 -11.89 1.92 -0.37
C HIS A 267 -12.55 0.69 0.30
N ALA A 268 -11.81 -0.42 0.38
CA ALA A 268 -12.36 -1.68 0.90
C ALA A 268 -12.74 -1.63 2.40
N ARG A 269 -12.00 -0.87 3.21
CA ARG A 269 -12.21 -0.78 4.67
C ARG A 269 -13.50 -0.05 5.07
N SER A 270 -14.11 0.71 4.17
CA SER A 270 -15.33 1.51 4.40
C SER A 270 -16.60 0.85 3.87
N GLN A 271 -16.52 -0.35 3.28
CA GLN A 271 -17.65 -0.95 2.57
C GLN A 271 -18.90 -1.13 3.44
N ASN A 272 -18.76 -1.45 4.73
CA ASN A 272 -19.93 -1.65 5.60
C ASN A 272 -20.73 -0.35 5.78
N CYS A 273 -20.06 0.76 6.08
CA CYS A 273 -20.70 2.06 6.25
C CYS A 273 -21.32 2.57 4.94
N VAL A 274 -20.60 2.40 3.81
CA VAL A 274 -21.09 2.78 2.48
C VAL A 274 -22.31 1.96 2.10
N LYS A 275 -22.30 0.63 2.31
CA LYS A 275 -23.44 -0.24 2.02
C LYS A 275 -24.68 0.18 2.81
N SER A 276 -24.52 0.42 4.13
CA SER A 276 -25.63 0.88 4.97
C SER A 276 -26.22 2.21 4.50
N PHE A 277 -25.35 3.18 4.19
CA PHE A 277 -25.78 4.49 3.70
C PHE A 277 -26.49 4.39 2.34
N VAL A 278 -25.94 3.62 1.39
CA VAL A 278 -26.53 3.41 0.07
C VAL A 278 -27.91 2.77 0.17
N THR A 279 -28.06 1.73 1.01
CA THR A 279 -29.36 1.08 1.24
C THR A 279 -30.40 2.04 1.82
N GLN A 280 -30.01 2.84 2.82
CA GLN A 280 -30.93 3.84 3.40
C GLN A 280 -31.31 4.89 2.35
N LYS A 281 -30.33 5.45 1.65
CA LYS A 281 -30.55 6.49 0.63
C LYS A 281 -31.45 6.00 -0.50
N LEU A 282 -31.28 4.77 -0.98
CA LEU A 282 -32.15 4.16 -1.98
C LEU A 282 -33.58 3.97 -1.46
N SER A 283 -33.74 3.56 -0.20
CA SER A 283 -35.05 3.42 0.43
C SER A 283 -35.77 4.76 0.51
N ASP A 284 -35.10 5.80 1.03
CA ASP A 284 -35.64 7.17 1.12
C ASP A 284 -36.06 7.72 -0.26
N LEU A 285 -35.31 7.42 -1.32
CA LEU A 285 -35.62 7.85 -2.68
C LEU A 285 -36.85 7.15 -3.24
N ARG A 286 -37.01 5.86 -2.95
CA ARG A 286 -38.18 5.07 -3.38
C ARG A 286 -39.44 5.53 -2.64
N GLU A 287 -39.35 5.80 -1.34
CA GLU A 287 -40.45 6.36 -0.55
C GLU A 287 -40.89 7.71 -1.12
N LYS A 288 -39.95 8.63 -1.34
CA LYS A 288 -40.25 9.93 -1.96
C LYS A 288 -40.86 9.81 -3.35
N GLN A 289 -40.44 8.82 -4.15
CA GLN A 289 -41.03 8.57 -5.46
C GLN A 289 -42.50 8.13 -5.35
N ILE A 290 -42.83 7.32 -4.34
CA ILE A 290 -44.22 6.87 -4.08
C ILE A 290 -45.08 8.04 -3.61
N GLU A 291 -44.55 8.90 -2.74
CA GLU A 291 -45.26 10.06 -2.21
C GLU A 291 -45.51 11.13 -3.28
N SER A 292 -44.50 11.45 -4.10
CA SER A 292 -44.64 12.36 -5.23
C SER A 292 -43.53 12.15 -6.27
N ASN A 293 -43.94 11.84 -7.50
CA ASN A 293 -43.00 11.67 -8.61
C ASN A 293 -42.33 13.00 -9.06
N ASP A 294 -42.75 14.14 -8.50
CA ASP A 294 -42.19 15.45 -8.84
C ASP A 294 -40.80 15.67 -8.22
N PHE A 295 -40.50 15.06 -7.06
CA PHE A 295 -39.18 15.19 -6.42
C PHE A 295 -38.06 14.63 -7.30
N ILE A 296 -38.21 13.39 -7.79
CA ILE A 296 -37.21 12.73 -8.64
C ILE A 296 -37.01 13.50 -9.96
N LYS A 297 -38.08 14.08 -10.51
CA LYS A 297 -38.04 14.91 -11.71
C LYS A 297 -37.37 16.27 -11.48
N SER A 298 -37.43 16.79 -10.25
CA SER A 298 -36.85 18.09 -9.88
C SER A 298 -35.32 18.05 -9.68
N ILE A 299 -34.72 16.86 -9.55
CA ILE A 299 -33.27 16.72 -9.42
C ILE A 299 -32.60 17.21 -10.71
N ASN A 300 -31.75 18.23 -10.58
CA ASN A 300 -30.98 18.80 -11.68
C ASN A 300 -29.60 18.13 -11.79
N SER A 301 -29.09 17.88 -12.99
CA SER A 301 -27.76 17.29 -13.23
C SER A 301 -26.61 18.10 -12.63
N GLY A 302 -26.74 19.42 -12.48
CA GLY A 302 -25.76 20.27 -11.80
C GLY A 302 -25.81 20.21 -10.27
N SER A 303 -26.82 19.55 -9.70
CA SER A 303 -27.03 19.54 -8.24
C SER A 303 -26.05 18.63 -7.50
N PHE A 304 -25.81 18.97 -6.24
CA PHE A 304 -25.05 18.15 -5.29
C PHE A 304 -25.65 16.75 -5.14
N GLU A 305 -26.98 16.64 -5.10
CA GLU A 305 -27.71 15.37 -5.02
C GLU A 305 -27.45 14.50 -6.27
N ALA A 306 -27.47 15.08 -7.48
CA ALA A 306 -27.19 14.31 -8.70
C ALA A 306 -25.76 13.73 -8.73
N LYS A 307 -24.77 14.51 -8.26
CA LYS A 307 -23.38 14.02 -8.14
C LYS A 307 -23.26 12.89 -7.12
N LEU A 308 -23.93 13.02 -5.97
CA LEU A 308 -23.96 11.94 -4.97
C LEU A 308 -24.54 10.66 -5.55
N LEU A 309 -25.70 10.76 -6.21
CA LEU A 309 -26.38 9.63 -6.85
C LEU A 309 -25.54 9.00 -7.97
N PHE A 310 -24.80 9.81 -8.74
CA PHE A 310 -23.84 9.30 -9.72
C PHE A 310 -22.77 8.43 -9.06
N TYR A 311 -22.18 8.87 -7.95
CA TYR A 311 -21.20 8.05 -7.24
C TYR A 311 -21.82 6.83 -6.55
N ILE A 312 -23.10 6.90 -6.15
CA ILE A 312 -23.84 5.71 -5.70
C ILE A 312 -23.97 4.71 -6.85
N VAL A 313 -24.31 5.15 -8.08
CA VAL A 313 -24.29 4.28 -9.26
C VAL A 313 -22.90 3.67 -9.47
N ARG A 314 -21.83 4.47 -9.37
CA ARG A 314 -20.44 3.99 -9.45
C ARG A 314 -20.17 2.89 -8.41
N ASN A 315 -20.65 3.07 -7.18
CA ASN A 315 -20.54 2.08 -6.11
C ASN A 315 -21.30 0.78 -6.43
N LEU A 316 -22.54 0.87 -6.90
CA LEU A 316 -23.36 -0.30 -7.27
C LEU A 316 -22.68 -1.10 -8.40
N ILE A 317 -22.15 -0.41 -9.41
CA ILE A 317 -21.38 -1.02 -10.49
C ILE A 317 -20.16 -1.74 -9.91
N ARG A 318 -19.35 -1.03 -9.10
CA ARG A 318 -18.12 -1.56 -8.50
C ARG A 318 -18.33 -2.82 -7.67
N ARG A 319 -19.46 -2.91 -6.96
CA ARG A 319 -19.80 -4.09 -6.14
C ARG A 319 -20.07 -5.33 -7.00
N ASN A 320 -20.53 -5.17 -8.24
CA ASN A 320 -20.82 -6.25 -9.18
C ASN A 320 -21.66 -7.40 -8.57
N GLU A 321 -22.60 -7.05 -7.68
CA GLU A 321 -23.50 -8.01 -7.03
C GLU A 321 -24.78 -8.14 -7.88
N ALA A 322 -25.18 -9.38 -8.20
CA ALA A 322 -26.30 -9.62 -9.13
C ALA A 322 -27.65 -9.05 -8.65
N CYS A 323 -27.85 -8.90 -7.35
CA CYS A 323 -29.06 -8.35 -6.73
C CYS A 323 -29.20 -6.83 -6.86
N LEU A 324 -28.13 -6.10 -7.21
CA LEU A 324 -28.14 -4.63 -7.28
C LEU A 324 -28.58 -4.09 -8.65
N ILE A 325 -28.90 -4.97 -9.60
CA ILE A 325 -29.23 -4.55 -10.96
C ILE A 325 -30.51 -3.71 -11.01
N ASP A 326 -31.50 -4.01 -10.17
CA ASP A 326 -32.75 -3.25 -10.12
C ASP A 326 -32.55 -1.86 -9.51
N ASP A 327 -31.65 -1.73 -8.51
CA ASP A 327 -31.24 -0.44 -7.96
C ASP A 327 -30.45 0.39 -8.99
N LEU A 328 -29.58 -0.27 -9.75
CA LEU A 328 -28.84 0.37 -10.84
C LEU A 328 -29.80 0.89 -11.92
N HIS A 329 -30.77 0.08 -12.36
CA HIS A 329 -31.78 0.51 -13.32
C HIS A 329 -32.67 1.63 -12.78
N PHE A 330 -33.06 1.57 -11.52
CA PHE A 330 -33.82 2.63 -10.86
C PHE A 330 -33.08 3.97 -10.94
N LEU A 331 -31.80 4.01 -10.55
CA LEU A 331 -31.00 5.24 -10.58
C LEU A 331 -30.72 5.73 -12.01
N LEU A 332 -30.41 4.84 -12.95
CA LEU A 332 -30.16 5.22 -14.36
C LEU A 332 -31.42 5.72 -15.09
N ASN A 333 -32.61 5.46 -14.56
CA ASN A 333 -33.87 6.02 -15.07
C ASN A 333 -34.14 7.45 -14.58
N ILE A 334 -33.39 7.94 -13.59
CA ILE A 334 -33.48 9.34 -13.14
C ILE A 334 -32.84 10.24 -14.22
N PRO A 335 -33.57 11.24 -14.77
CA PRO A 335 -33.09 12.05 -15.90
C PRO A 335 -31.73 12.71 -15.66
N ALA A 336 -31.50 13.28 -14.48
CA ALA A 336 -30.24 13.90 -14.11
C ALA A 336 -29.06 12.92 -14.14
N ILE A 337 -29.24 11.69 -13.65
CA ILE A 337 -28.18 10.68 -13.60
C ILE A 337 -27.89 10.14 -14.99
N LYS A 338 -28.93 9.95 -15.79
CA LYS A 338 -28.79 9.58 -17.21
C LYS A 338 -28.01 10.63 -17.99
N ALA A 339 -28.24 11.92 -17.72
CA ALA A 339 -27.48 13.02 -18.29
C ALA A 339 -26.01 12.99 -17.85
N LEU A 340 -25.73 12.66 -16.58
CA LEU A 340 -24.37 12.58 -16.06
C LEU A 340 -23.58 11.33 -16.50
N ALA A 341 -24.26 10.25 -16.89
CA ALA A 341 -23.63 8.94 -17.14
C ALA A 341 -22.51 8.94 -18.20
N HIS A 342 -22.54 9.89 -19.15
CA HIS A 342 -21.51 10.05 -20.18
C HIS A 342 -20.51 11.17 -19.90
N SER A 343 -20.82 12.06 -18.95
CA SER A 343 -20.07 13.28 -18.65
C SER A 343 -18.89 13.02 -17.71
N GLU A 344 -17.97 13.98 -17.69
CA GLU A 344 -16.80 14.00 -16.79
C GLU A 344 -17.22 14.54 -15.40
N VAL A 345 -17.93 13.70 -14.63
CA VAL A 345 -18.28 14.04 -13.22
C VAL A 345 -17.02 14.06 -12.36
N THR A 346 -16.14 13.09 -12.58
CA THR A 346 -14.73 13.17 -12.20
C THR A 346 -13.99 13.89 -13.34
N PRO A 347 -13.13 14.90 -13.05
CA PRO A 347 -12.38 15.61 -14.08
C PRO A 347 -11.58 14.64 -14.96
N ASP A 348 -11.58 14.88 -16.28
CA ASP A 348 -10.83 14.11 -17.29
C ASP A 348 -11.24 12.63 -17.43
N GLU A 349 -12.38 12.22 -16.87
CA GLU A 349 -12.87 10.84 -16.89
C GLU A 349 -14.22 10.70 -17.65
N PRO A 350 -14.24 10.77 -18.99
CA PRO A 350 -15.46 10.61 -19.76
C PRO A 350 -15.96 9.17 -19.67
N ASN A 351 -17.29 8.97 -19.65
CA ASN A 351 -17.91 7.63 -19.57
C ASN A 351 -17.42 6.77 -18.38
N GLU A 352 -16.98 7.39 -17.28
CA GLU A 352 -16.38 6.73 -16.12
C GLU A 352 -17.15 5.47 -15.65
N LEU A 353 -18.49 5.53 -15.62
CA LEU A 353 -19.31 4.41 -15.18
C LEU A 353 -19.21 3.19 -16.13
N LEU A 354 -19.19 3.43 -17.44
CA LEU A 354 -19.05 2.36 -18.45
C LEU A 354 -17.65 1.77 -18.39
N ARG A 355 -16.66 2.65 -18.27
CA ARG A 355 -15.24 2.30 -18.17
C ARG A 355 -14.98 1.40 -16.96
N LEU A 356 -15.53 1.77 -15.80
CA LEU A 356 -15.53 0.94 -14.60
C LEU A 356 -16.27 -0.38 -14.79
N ALA A 357 -17.45 -0.37 -15.42
CA ALA A 357 -18.22 -1.59 -15.64
C ALA A 357 -17.48 -2.60 -16.54
N LEU A 358 -16.74 -2.12 -17.55
CA LEU A 358 -15.88 -2.92 -18.41
C LEU A 358 -14.68 -3.49 -17.64
N SER A 359 -14.03 -2.67 -16.80
CA SER A 359 -12.82 -3.07 -16.05
C SER A 359 -13.03 -4.10 -14.95
N ILE A 360 -14.28 -4.35 -14.56
CA ILE A 360 -14.65 -5.37 -13.56
C ILE A 360 -15.54 -6.48 -14.13
N ASP A 361 -15.68 -6.58 -15.45
CA ASP A 361 -16.60 -7.50 -16.18
C ASP A 361 -18.04 -7.48 -15.63
N ASN A 362 -18.58 -6.29 -15.31
CA ASN A 362 -19.97 -6.15 -14.92
C ASN A 362 -20.87 -6.06 -16.16
N ARG A 363 -21.11 -7.19 -16.81
CA ARG A 363 -21.86 -7.29 -18.09
C ARG A 363 -23.26 -6.68 -18.03
N LYS A 364 -23.94 -6.83 -16.89
CA LYS A 364 -25.28 -6.26 -16.69
C LYS A 364 -25.22 -4.73 -16.67
N ALA A 365 -24.27 -4.15 -15.95
CA ALA A 365 -24.06 -2.70 -15.96
C ALA A 365 -23.61 -2.18 -17.33
N VAL A 366 -22.69 -2.88 -18.02
CA VAL A 366 -22.27 -2.53 -19.38
C VAL A 366 -23.47 -2.46 -20.33
N THR A 367 -24.34 -3.47 -20.28
CA THR A 367 -25.57 -3.52 -21.09
C THR A 367 -26.50 -2.35 -20.75
N ALA A 368 -26.72 -2.09 -19.46
CA ALA A 368 -27.57 -0.99 -19.00
C ALA A 368 -27.04 0.39 -19.44
N LEU A 369 -25.73 0.61 -19.36
CA LEU A 369 -25.08 1.87 -19.71
C LEU A 369 -25.02 2.09 -21.23
N LEU A 370 -24.72 1.06 -22.02
CA LEU A 370 -24.73 1.15 -23.48
C LEU A 370 -26.13 1.35 -24.07
N ASN A 371 -27.21 1.14 -23.29
CA ASN A 371 -28.57 1.52 -23.68
C ASN A 371 -28.82 3.03 -23.59
N ILE A 372 -27.92 3.80 -22.97
CA ILE A 372 -27.97 5.27 -22.94
C ILE A 372 -27.28 5.80 -24.21
N PRO A 373 -27.99 6.51 -25.11
CA PRO A 373 -27.44 6.90 -26.41
C PRO A 373 -26.13 7.71 -26.32
N LEU A 374 -26.05 8.67 -25.41
CA LEU A 374 -24.86 9.52 -25.24
C LEU A 374 -23.64 8.74 -24.74
N VAL A 375 -23.85 7.75 -23.85
CA VAL A 375 -22.80 6.85 -23.39
C VAL A 375 -22.27 6.02 -24.55
N ARG A 376 -23.17 5.45 -25.35
CA ARG A 376 -22.84 4.65 -26.54
C ARG A 376 -22.08 5.45 -27.59
N THR A 377 -22.57 6.63 -27.97
CA THR A 377 -21.88 7.50 -28.95
C THR A 377 -20.46 7.84 -28.49
N ASN A 378 -20.27 8.12 -27.20
CA ASN A 378 -18.96 8.42 -26.66
C ASN A 378 -18.07 7.15 -26.59
N ALA A 379 -18.65 5.98 -26.30
CA ALA A 379 -17.94 4.71 -26.36
C ALA A 379 -17.47 4.37 -27.78
N GLU A 380 -18.33 4.53 -28.80
CA GLU A 380 -17.99 4.30 -30.22
C GLU A 380 -16.78 5.14 -30.66
N LYS A 381 -16.74 6.43 -30.29
CA LYS A 381 -15.58 7.31 -30.56
C LYS A 381 -14.28 6.80 -29.93
N ASN A 382 -14.39 6.13 -28.79
CA ASN A 382 -13.26 5.58 -28.03
C ASN A 382 -13.09 4.06 -28.23
N ARG A 383 -13.60 3.50 -29.35
CA ARG A 383 -13.51 2.06 -29.68
C ARG A 383 -14.01 1.17 -28.54
N TYR A 384 -15.14 1.55 -27.95
CA TYR A 384 -15.80 0.91 -26.83
C TYR A 384 -14.94 0.73 -25.57
N TYR A 385 -13.87 1.52 -25.43
CA TYR A 385 -12.89 1.36 -24.35
C TYR A 385 -12.37 -0.08 -24.22
N GLY A 386 -12.20 -0.78 -25.35
CA GLY A 386 -11.77 -2.19 -25.36
C GLY A 386 -10.45 -2.47 -24.63
N PHE A 387 -9.65 -1.45 -24.36
CA PHE A 387 -8.42 -1.50 -23.57
C PHE A 387 -8.64 -1.61 -22.05
N GLU A 388 -9.86 -1.38 -21.56
CA GLU A 388 -10.19 -1.43 -20.13
C GLU A 388 -10.74 -2.77 -19.69
N ILE A 389 -11.11 -3.62 -20.64
CA ILE A 389 -11.43 -5.01 -20.36
C ILE A 389 -10.13 -5.65 -19.84
N PRO A 390 -10.10 -6.20 -18.61
CA PRO A 390 -8.91 -6.86 -18.10
C PRO A 390 -8.50 -7.94 -19.09
N THR A 391 -7.26 -7.90 -19.56
CA THR A 391 -6.67 -9.06 -20.25
C THR A 391 -6.70 -10.21 -19.25
N LEU A 392 -7.68 -11.11 -19.39
CA LEU A 392 -7.72 -12.35 -18.63
C LEU A 392 -6.43 -13.09 -18.91
N MET A 393 -5.62 -13.32 -17.87
CA MET A 393 -4.36 -14.01 -18.00
C MET A 393 -4.55 -15.43 -17.50
N ASN A 394 -4.54 -16.41 -18.40
CA ASN A 394 -4.47 -17.81 -17.97
C ASN A 394 -3.15 -18.05 -17.25
N HIS A 395 -3.13 -19.01 -16.33
CA HIS A 395 -2.00 -19.28 -15.45
C HIS A 395 -1.42 -20.66 -15.75
N LEU A 396 -0.11 -20.77 -15.73
CA LEU A 396 0.62 -22.02 -15.96
C LEU A 396 1.52 -22.33 -14.76
N LYS A 397 1.41 -23.57 -14.27
CA LYS A 397 2.32 -24.19 -13.31
C LYS A 397 3.00 -25.38 -13.95
N ILE A 398 4.28 -25.57 -13.65
CA ILE A 398 5.05 -26.73 -14.08
C ILE A 398 5.51 -27.48 -12.83
N TRP A 399 5.23 -28.78 -12.77
CA TRP A 399 5.73 -29.64 -11.69
C TRP A 399 6.12 -31.00 -12.24
N PHE A 400 7.41 -31.31 -12.18
CA PHE A 400 7.93 -32.60 -12.60
C PHE A 400 8.40 -33.40 -11.37
N PRO A 401 7.71 -34.49 -10.99
CA PRO A 401 8.05 -35.24 -9.79
C PRO A 401 9.36 -36.01 -9.98
N LYS A 402 10.20 -36.03 -8.94
CA LYS A 402 11.38 -36.90 -8.91
C LYS A 402 10.92 -38.34 -8.69
N LYS A 403 11.67 -39.29 -9.24
CA LYS A 403 11.38 -40.72 -9.06
C LYS A 403 11.27 -41.09 -7.58
N GLY A 404 10.14 -41.69 -7.21
CA GLY A 404 9.87 -42.14 -5.84
C GLY A 404 9.31 -41.07 -4.90
N THR A 405 9.04 -39.84 -5.38
CA THR A 405 8.41 -38.78 -4.57
C THR A 405 6.90 -38.69 -4.83
N HIS A 406 6.20 -37.91 -3.99
CA HIS A 406 4.80 -37.58 -4.21
C HIS A 406 4.59 -36.92 -5.60
N PRO A 407 3.56 -37.31 -6.38
CA PRO A 407 3.40 -36.85 -7.77
C PRO A 407 3.20 -35.33 -7.92
N LEU A 408 2.62 -34.67 -6.91
CA LEU A 408 2.46 -33.21 -6.85
C LEU A 408 3.41 -32.51 -5.84
N GLY A 409 4.39 -33.21 -5.28
CA GLY A 409 5.31 -32.63 -4.29
C GLY A 409 4.80 -32.54 -2.85
N GLY A 410 3.59 -33.06 -2.59
CA GLY A 410 3.01 -33.21 -1.25
C GLY A 410 1.79 -32.31 -1.05
N ALA A 411 1.19 -32.41 0.13
CA ALA A 411 -0.07 -31.73 0.46
C ALA A 411 0.01 -30.20 0.33
N LEU A 412 1.18 -29.59 0.58
CA LEU A 412 1.36 -28.14 0.49
C LEU A 412 1.14 -27.62 -0.94
N ASN A 413 1.72 -28.30 -1.93
CA ASN A 413 1.55 -27.94 -3.34
C ASN A 413 0.13 -28.21 -3.84
N GLU A 414 -0.54 -29.25 -3.33
CA GLU A 414 -1.96 -29.48 -3.63
C GLU A 414 -2.83 -28.33 -3.11
N ILE A 415 -2.61 -27.89 -1.86
CA ILE A 415 -3.33 -26.76 -1.27
C ILE A 415 -3.07 -25.48 -2.08
N ARG A 416 -1.82 -25.23 -2.50
CA ARG A 416 -1.47 -24.09 -3.37
C ARG A 416 -2.23 -24.13 -4.68
N LEU A 417 -2.20 -25.26 -5.39
CA LEU A 417 -2.90 -25.44 -6.67
C LEU A 417 -4.42 -25.21 -6.51
N ILE A 418 -5.03 -25.74 -5.45
CA ILE A 418 -6.46 -25.55 -5.16
C ILE A 418 -6.76 -24.07 -4.87
N SER A 419 -6.00 -23.46 -3.97
CA SER A 419 -6.18 -22.06 -3.54
C SER A 419 -6.04 -21.10 -4.72
N GLN A 420 -4.95 -21.23 -5.48
CA GLN A 420 -4.68 -20.39 -6.64
C GLN A 420 -5.74 -20.61 -7.73
N ASN A 421 -6.15 -21.85 -8.03
CA ASN A 421 -7.19 -22.11 -9.02
C ASN A 421 -8.53 -21.46 -8.65
N ASN A 422 -8.95 -21.57 -7.38
CA ASN A 422 -10.20 -20.95 -6.92
C ASN A 422 -10.16 -19.42 -7.09
N LEU A 423 -9.02 -18.80 -6.81
CA LEU A 423 -8.81 -17.36 -7.00
C LEU A 423 -8.85 -16.95 -8.47
N TYR A 424 -8.18 -17.70 -9.34
CA TYR A 424 -8.09 -17.41 -10.77
C TYR A 424 -9.44 -17.62 -11.46
N LYS A 425 -10.15 -18.69 -11.10
CA LYS A 425 -11.53 -18.95 -11.56
C LYS A 425 -12.53 -17.90 -11.15
N ALA A 426 -12.40 -17.33 -9.94
CA ALA A 426 -13.26 -16.23 -9.51
C ALA A 426 -13.15 -15.01 -10.45
N ARG A 427 -12.06 -14.91 -11.22
CA ARG A 427 -11.82 -13.88 -12.24
C ARG A 427 -12.15 -14.34 -13.66
N GLY A 428 -12.58 -15.59 -13.87
CA GLY A 428 -12.83 -16.17 -15.19
C GLY A 428 -11.59 -16.71 -15.90
N GLU A 429 -10.47 -16.87 -15.19
CA GLU A 429 -9.20 -17.37 -15.74
C GLU A 429 -9.06 -18.89 -15.52
N LYS A 430 -8.17 -19.52 -16.28
CA LYS A 430 -7.86 -20.95 -16.15
C LYS A 430 -6.47 -21.19 -15.56
N LEU A 431 -6.35 -22.20 -14.70
CA LEU A 431 -5.07 -22.74 -14.26
C LEU A 431 -4.74 -24.00 -15.07
N THR A 432 -3.54 -24.01 -15.65
CA THR A 432 -2.94 -25.16 -16.34
C THR A 432 -1.79 -25.72 -15.52
N LEU A 433 -1.76 -27.04 -15.32
CA LEU A 433 -0.65 -27.78 -14.73
C LEU A 433 0.02 -28.62 -15.83
N LEU A 434 1.28 -28.33 -16.11
CA LEU A 434 2.15 -29.17 -16.93
C LEU A 434 2.95 -30.11 -16.02
N THR A 435 2.81 -31.41 -16.23
CA THR A 435 3.51 -32.43 -15.42
C THR A 435 3.84 -33.66 -16.27
N ASP A 436 4.86 -34.40 -15.84
CA ASP A 436 5.31 -35.62 -16.49
C ASP A 436 5.15 -36.83 -15.56
N PHE A 437 4.79 -37.97 -16.15
CA PHE A 437 4.48 -39.20 -15.43
C PHE A 437 5.58 -40.25 -15.53
N ASN A 438 6.74 -39.97 -16.14
CA ASN A 438 7.74 -40.98 -16.51
C ASN A 438 8.49 -41.64 -15.33
N SER A 439 8.09 -41.41 -14.08
CA SER A 439 8.62 -42.12 -12.92
C SER A 439 7.60 -43.03 -12.20
N ASN A 440 7.07 -44.02 -12.93
CA ASN A 440 6.40 -45.25 -12.47
C ASN A 440 4.93 -45.20 -11.98
N GLN A 441 4.22 -46.30 -12.32
CA GLN A 441 2.90 -46.79 -11.88
C GLN A 441 1.67 -46.00 -12.37
N ASN A 442 0.77 -46.68 -13.11
CA ASN A 442 -0.55 -46.17 -13.55
C ASN A 442 -1.31 -45.39 -12.46
N LYS A 443 -1.12 -45.78 -11.19
CA LYS A 443 -1.71 -45.14 -10.00
C LYS A 443 -1.43 -43.63 -9.88
N TYR A 444 -0.26 -43.13 -10.30
CA TYR A 444 0.03 -41.69 -10.22
C TYR A 444 -0.61 -40.87 -11.33
N ILE A 445 -0.79 -41.47 -12.52
CA ILE A 445 -1.55 -40.85 -13.61
C ILE A 445 -3.00 -40.68 -13.15
N ASP A 446 -3.62 -41.77 -12.68
CA ASP A 446 -5.00 -41.74 -12.19
C ASP A 446 -5.18 -40.74 -11.05
N TYR A 447 -4.22 -40.67 -10.12
CA TYR A 447 -4.24 -39.72 -9.01
C TYR A 447 -4.23 -38.27 -9.48
N VAL A 448 -3.25 -37.87 -10.30
CA VAL A 448 -3.11 -36.48 -10.76
C VAL A 448 -4.26 -36.10 -11.69
N THR A 449 -4.66 -36.98 -12.60
CA THR A 449 -5.83 -36.75 -13.47
C THR A 449 -7.10 -36.59 -12.64
N SER A 450 -7.34 -37.45 -11.63
CA SER A 450 -8.48 -37.30 -10.73
C SER A 450 -8.42 -36.01 -9.91
N PHE A 451 -7.24 -35.60 -9.45
CA PHE A 451 -7.04 -34.35 -8.72
C PHE A 451 -7.37 -33.14 -9.60
N CYS A 452 -6.78 -33.07 -10.80
CA CYS A 452 -7.01 -31.99 -11.75
C CYS A 452 -8.48 -31.91 -12.18
N ASN A 453 -9.13 -33.04 -12.47
CA ASN A 453 -10.56 -33.08 -12.82
C ASN A 453 -11.45 -32.61 -11.66
N LYS A 454 -11.16 -33.06 -10.43
CA LYS A 454 -11.94 -32.67 -9.23
C LYS A 454 -11.89 -31.17 -8.96
N HIS A 455 -10.74 -30.56 -9.18
CA HIS A 455 -10.54 -29.13 -8.93
C HIS A 455 -10.71 -28.27 -10.19
N ASP A 456 -10.98 -28.89 -11.34
CA ASP A 456 -11.05 -28.27 -12.66
C ASP A 456 -9.83 -27.37 -12.91
N ILE A 457 -8.68 -28.04 -12.90
CA ILE A 457 -7.36 -27.58 -13.32
C ILE A 457 -7.06 -28.26 -14.65
N HIS A 458 -6.65 -27.51 -15.66
CA HIS A 458 -6.32 -28.07 -16.96
C HIS A 458 -4.98 -28.82 -16.87
N LEU A 459 -4.95 -30.08 -17.28
CA LEU A 459 -3.76 -30.93 -17.22
C LEU A 459 -3.11 -31.04 -18.61
N VAL A 460 -1.80 -30.80 -18.69
CA VAL A 460 -1.00 -30.94 -19.91
C VAL A 460 0.23 -31.80 -19.61
N THR A 461 0.66 -32.58 -20.60
CA THR A 461 1.82 -33.47 -20.51
C THR A 461 2.90 -33.11 -21.52
N PRO A 462 4.16 -33.58 -21.36
CA PRO A 462 5.19 -33.40 -22.38
C PRO A 462 4.81 -33.91 -23.77
N ARG A 463 3.94 -34.94 -23.87
CA ARG A 463 3.46 -35.46 -25.16
C ARG A 463 2.59 -34.45 -25.90
N ASP A 464 1.75 -33.72 -25.17
CA ASP A 464 0.92 -32.67 -25.75
C ASP A 464 1.82 -31.53 -26.28
N ILE A 465 2.87 -31.18 -25.53
CA ILE A 465 3.87 -30.18 -25.96
C ILE A 465 4.66 -30.65 -27.18
N GLU A 466 5.09 -31.92 -27.21
CA GLU A 466 5.80 -32.52 -28.35
C GLU A 466 4.94 -32.47 -29.62
N HIS A 467 3.66 -32.85 -29.50
CA HIS A 467 2.71 -32.80 -30.61
C HIS A 467 2.58 -31.37 -31.17
N GLU A 468 2.44 -30.36 -30.31
CA GLU A 468 2.39 -28.95 -30.72
C GLU A 468 3.71 -28.45 -31.32
N LEU A 469 4.85 -28.92 -30.81
CA LEU A 469 6.17 -28.56 -31.35
C LEU A 469 6.41 -29.14 -32.74
N VAL A 470 5.98 -30.37 -33.00
CA VAL A 470 6.23 -31.08 -34.27
C VAL A 470 5.25 -30.64 -35.36
N ASN A 471 3.98 -30.40 -35.02
CA ASN A 471 2.92 -30.19 -36.01
C ASN A 471 2.64 -28.71 -36.35
N HIS A 472 3.41 -27.78 -35.82
CA HIS A 472 3.30 -26.35 -36.10
C HIS A 472 4.63 -25.75 -36.56
N ASP A 473 4.54 -24.70 -37.37
CA ASP A 473 5.69 -24.02 -37.95
C ASP A 473 6.14 -22.87 -37.02
N TRP A 474 7.14 -23.14 -36.19
CA TRP A 474 7.70 -22.18 -35.23
C TRP A 474 9.00 -21.58 -35.77
N ALA A 475 9.22 -20.29 -35.57
CA ALA A 475 10.36 -19.57 -36.15
C ALA A 475 11.74 -20.12 -35.74
N ASP A 476 11.86 -20.74 -34.55
CA ASP A 476 13.06 -21.40 -34.04
C ASP A 476 12.80 -22.88 -33.66
N GLN A 477 11.91 -23.55 -34.40
CA GLN A 477 11.44 -24.92 -34.13
C GLN A 477 12.57 -25.94 -33.87
N SER A 478 13.66 -25.90 -34.65
CA SER A 478 14.79 -26.82 -34.48
C SER A 478 15.50 -26.67 -33.13
N ILE A 479 15.61 -25.43 -32.64
CA ILE A 479 16.19 -25.14 -31.31
C ILE A 479 15.22 -25.60 -30.23
N GLN A 480 13.92 -25.34 -30.39
CA GLN A 480 12.90 -25.78 -29.44
C GLN A 480 12.80 -27.30 -29.33
N LEU A 481 12.90 -28.04 -30.44
CA LEU A 481 12.95 -29.50 -30.46
C LEU A 481 14.19 -30.03 -29.73
N LYS A 482 15.37 -29.42 -29.97
CA LYS A 482 16.60 -29.79 -29.25
C LYS A 482 16.47 -29.52 -27.74
N LEU A 483 15.87 -28.40 -27.36
CA LEU A 483 15.60 -28.07 -25.95
C LEU A 483 14.62 -29.06 -25.32
N PHE A 484 13.55 -29.42 -26.03
CA PHE A 484 12.60 -30.43 -25.59
C PHE A 484 13.30 -31.78 -25.35
N GLU A 485 14.17 -32.22 -26.26
CA GLU A 485 14.97 -33.43 -26.09
C GLU A 485 15.86 -33.35 -24.83
N ILE A 486 16.56 -32.23 -24.61
CA ILE A 486 17.37 -32.00 -23.40
C ILE A 486 16.49 -32.10 -22.14
N ALA A 487 15.32 -31.47 -22.13
CA ALA A 487 14.41 -31.49 -21.00
C ALA A 487 13.89 -32.92 -20.73
N MET A 488 13.57 -33.69 -21.76
CA MET A 488 13.15 -35.09 -21.60
C MET A 488 14.28 -36.00 -21.10
N LEU A 489 15.52 -35.74 -21.51
CA LEU A 489 16.69 -36.43 -20.97
C LEU A 489 16.92 -36.07 -19.49
N GLU A 490 16.74 -34.81 -19.10
CA GLU A 490 16.79 -34.37 -17.70
C GLU A 490 15.72 -35.04 -16.82
N LEU A 491 14.55 -35.37 -17.38
CA LEU A 491 13.49 -36.08 -16.66
C LEU A 491 13.73 -37.60 -16.54
N SER A 492 14.40 -38.20 -17.53
CA SER A 492 14.52 -39.66 -17.65
C SER A 492 15.86 -40.23 -17.16
N HIS A 493 16.95 -39.47 -17.28
CA HIS A 493 18.30 -39.93 -16.93
C HIS A 493 18.53 -39.92 -15.40
N PRO A 494 19.26 -40.89 -14.81
CA PRO A 494 19.53 -40.94 -13.35
C PRO A 494 20.26 -39.72 -12.78
N ALA A 495 21.17 -39.13 -13.57
CA ALA A 495 21.85 -37.87 -13.26
C ALA A 495 21.10 -36.64 -13.77
N GLY A 496 19.87 -36.81 -14.24
CA GLY A 496 18.94 -35.75 -14.66
C GLY A 496 18.30 -35.03 -13.46
N HIS A 497 17.81 -33.81 -13.68
CA HIS A 497 17.11 -33.05 -12.67
C HIS A 497 15.88 -32.29 -13.21
N PRO A 498 14.71 -32.46 -12.56
CA PRO A 498 13.44 -31.80 -12.95
C PRO A 498 13.48 -30.28 -13.06
N VAL A 499 14.35 -29.60 -12.30
CA VAL A 499 14.49 -28.13 -12.33
C VAL A 499 14.94 -27.65 -13.69
N ILE A 500 15.96 -28.27 -14.29
CA ILE A 500 16.46 -27.86 -15.61
C ILE A 500 15.40 -28.14 -16.68
N ALA A 501 14.69 -29.26 -16.57
CA ALA A 501 13.56 -29.53 -17.44
C ALA A 501 12.49 -28.43 -17.31
N SER A 502 12.09 -28.05 -16.09
CA SER A 502 11.15 -26.94 -15.86
C SER A 502 11.65 -25.62 -16.44
N ASP A 503 12.93 -25.29 -16.27
CA ASP A 503 13.57 -24.10 -16.84
C ASP A 503 13.44 -24.03 -18.36
N ILE A 504 13.60 -25.18 -19.01
CA ILE A 504 13.50 -25.29 -20.46
C ILE A 504 12.04 -25.24 -20.91
N PHE A 505 11.15 -26.02 -20.28
CA PHE A 505 9.74 -26.10 -20.67
C PHE A 505 9.07 -24.73 -20.61
N ARG A 506 9.32 -23.90 -19.58
CA ARG A 506 8.73 -22.56 -19.46
C ARG A 506 9.14 -21.58 -20.56
N LEU A 507 10.08 -21.94 -21.42
CA LEU A 507 10.51 -21.14 -22.56
C LEU A 507 9.97 -21.64 -23.89
N LEU A 508 9.45 -22.86 -23.99
CA LEU A 508 8.93 -23.42 -25.25
C LEU A 508 7.67 -22.66 -25.69
N SER A 509 7.55 -22.36 -26.98
CA SER A 509 6.43 -21.58 -27.52
C SER A 509 5.06 -22.20 -27.22
N PRO A 510 4.84 -23.52 -27.39
CA PRO A 510 3.57 -24.14 -27.04
C PRO A 510 3.22 -24.01 -25.55
N VAL A 511 4.23 -24.03 -24.69
CA VAL A 511 4.06 -23.92 -23.24
C VAL A 511 3.65 -22.50 -22.85
N LEU A 512 4.34 -21.48 -23.41
CA LEU A 512 4.01 -20.06 -23.18
C LEU A 512 2.60 -19.68 -23.63
N LYS A 513 2.03 -20.38 -24.62
CA LYS A 513 0.62 -20.19 -25.05
C LYS A 513 -0.40 -20.68 -24.04
N LEU A 514 -0.03 -21.54 -23.08
CA LEU A 514 -0.96 -22.07 -22.07
C LEU A 514 -1.32 -21.02 -21.00
N GLY A 515 -0.49 -19.99 -20.83
CA GLY A 515 -0.69 -18.92 -19.85
C GLY A 515 0.62 -18.36 -19.30
N ALA A 516 0.49 -17.43 -18.36
CA ALA A 516 1.62 -16.91 -17.62
C ALA A 516 2.20 -17.96 -16.68
N TYR A 517 3.45 -18.30 -16.92
CA TYR A 517 4.22 -19.17 -16.05
C TYR A 517 4.54 -18.49 -14.73
N SER A 518 4.38 -19.23 -13.63
CA SER A 518 4.97 -18.90 -12.32
C SER A 518 5.34 -20.16 -11.56
N ASP A 519 6.34 -20.06 -10.70
CA ASP A 519 6.68 -21.14 -9.77
C ASP A 519 5.46 -21.52 -8.91
N ILE A 520 5.37 -22.78 -8.48
CA ILE A 520 4.15 -23.32 -7.84
C ILE A 520 3.79 -22.60 -6.52
N ASP A 521 4.79 -22.07 -5.84
CA ASP A 521 4.74 -21.28 -4.61
C ASP A 521 4.53 -19.77 -4.85
N ILE A 522 4.51 -19.32 -6.10
CA ILE A 522 4.24 -17.91 -6.44
C ILE A 522 2.80 -17.75 -6.91
N ARG A 523 2.02 -16.90 -6.24
CA ARG A 523 0.67 -16.53 -6.64
C ARG A 523 0.64 -15.16 -7.31
N LEU A 524 -0.19 -15.02 -8.34
CA LEU A 524 -0.35 -13.77 -9.08
C LEU A 524 -1.55 -12.97 -8.57
N ASP A 525 -1.30 -11.70 -8.23
CA ASP A 525 -2.31 -10.74 -7.82
C ASP A 525 -2.14 -9.41 -8.56
N TYR A 526 -2.92 -9.16 -9.59
CA TYR A 526 -2.95 -7.87 -10.27
C TYR A 526 -4.06 -6.94 -9.74
N SER A 527 -4.69 -7.28 -8.61
CA SER A 527 -5.69 -6.42 -7.95
C SER A 527 -5.07 -5.29 -7.10
N TYR A 528 -3.74 -5.30 -6.94
CA TYR A 528 -2.96 -4.40 -6.08
C TYR A 528 -2.65 -3.03 -6.72
N ASN A 529 -2.68 -2.91 -8.06
CA ASN A 529 -2.43 -1.64 -8.77
C ASN A 529 -3.66 -0.70 -8.84
N LYS A 530 -4.44 -0.62 -7.75
CA LYS A 530 -5.62 0.24 -7.60
C LYS A 530 -5.32 1.72 -7.34
N LYS A 531 -4.05 2.13 -7.41
CA LYS A 531 -3.62 3.53 -7.16
C LYS A 531 -3.48 4.38 -8.43
N THR A 532 -3.45 3.77 -9.61
CA THR A 532 -3.35 4.48 -10.89
C THR A 532 -4.71 4.50 -11.58
N SER A 533 -5.16 5.69 -11.99
CA SER A 533 -6.39 5.90 -12.77
C SER A 533 -6.34 5.31 -14.19
N SER A 534 -5.16 4.86 -14.64
CA SER A 534 -4.97 4.26 -15.96
C SER A 534 -4.86 2.73 -15.91
N PRO A 535 -5.52 1.99 -16.82
CA PRO A 535 -5.38 0.54 -16.94
C PRO A 535 -3.94 0.17 -17.36
N ILE A 536 -3.33 -0.77 -16.65
CA ILE A 536 -1.99 -1.26 -16.99
C ILE A 536 -2.12 -2.34 -18.06
N LYS A 537 -1.77 -2.00 -19.31
CA LYS A 537 -1.62 -2.97 -20.41
C LYS A 537 -0.49 -3.95 -20.06
N CYS A 538 -0.76 -5.26 -20.12
CA CYS A 538 0.33 -6.25 -20.05
C CYS A 538 1.17 -6.17 -21.33
N PRO A 539 2.50 -6.10 -21.22
CA PRO A 539 3.40 -5.98 -22.38
C PRO A 539 3.47 -7.29 -23.20
N GLU A 540 4.10 -7.23 -24.38
CA GLU A 540 4.22 -8.41 -25.26
C GLU A 540 5.00 -9.58 -24.63
N LEU A 541 5.94 -9.26 -23.75
CA LEU A 541 6.76 -10.20 -22.99
C LEU A 541 7.10 -9.59 -21.64
N LEU A 542 6.75 -10.27 -20.55
CA LEU A 542 7.00 -9.86 -19.17
C LEU A 542 7.84 -10.92 -18.45
N ILE A 543 8.94 -10.51 -17.86
CA ILE A 543 9.88 -11.35 -17.10
C ILE A 543 10.20 -10.63 -15.79
N ASN A 544 10.34 -11.37 -14.69
CA ASN A 544 10.59 -10.79 -13.36
C ASN A 544 12.07 -10.40 -13.15
N CYS A 545 12.35 -9.09 -13.07
CA CYS A 545 13.70 -8.54 -12.90
C CYS A 545 13.72 -7.36 -11.91
N ASP A 546 14.69 -7.28 -10.99
CA ASP A 546 14.85 -6.16 -10.03
C ASP A 546 16.12 -5.33 -10.27
N PHE A 547 15.97 -4.00 -10.29
CA PHE A 547 17.05 -3.04 -10.48
C PHE A 547 17.06 -1.97 -9.37
N GLU A 548 18.24 -1.52 -8.96
CA GLU A 548 18.49 -0.28 -8.22
C GLU A 548 19.05 0.76 -9.17
N ILE A 549 18.55 1.99 -9.10
CA ILE A 549 19.14 3.10 -9.85
C ILE A 549 20.00 3.90 -8.86
N GLY A 550 21.32 3.79 -8.99
CA GLY A 550 22.28 4.63 -8.29
C GLY A 550 22.55 5.94 -9.03
N THR A 551 23.12 6.93 -8.32
CA THR A 551 23.36 8.31 -8.83
C THR A 551 24.33 8.39 -10.02
N LYS A 552 25.07 7.32 -10.34
CA LYS A 552 25.96 7.22 -11.53
C LYS A 552 25.78 5.94 -12.36
N MET A 553 25.13 4.91 -11.84
CA MET A 553 25.07 3.54 -12.38
C MET A 553 23.72 2.89 -12.04
N ILE A 554 23.12 2.13 -12.96
CA ILE A 554 22.01 1.22 -12.64
C ILE A 554 22.65 -0.09 -12.17
N GLU A 555 22.23 -0.59 -11.01
CA GLU A 555 22.69 -1.84 -10.42
C GLU A 555 21.56 -2.87 -10.50
N LEU A 556 21.77 -3.99 -11.20
CA LEU A 556 20.80 -5.10 -11.19
C LEU A 556 20.84 -5.77 -9.81
N LYS A 557 19.76 -5.67 -9.02
CA LYS A 557 19.67 -6.28 -7.67
C LYS A 557 19.42 -7.78 -7.74
N SER A 558 18.53 -8.19 -8.64
CA SER A 558 18.06 -9.56 -8.73
C SER A 558 17.57 -9.85 -10.15
N LEU A 559 17.78 -11.09 -10.59
CA LEU A 559 17.26 -11.58 -11.86
C LEU A 559 16.69 -12.97 -11.60
N CYS A 560 15.39 -13.15 -11.83
CA CYS A 560 14.69 -14.38 -11.52
C CYS A 560 13.95 -14.89 -12.77
N ASN A 561 13.91 -16.20 -12.96
CA ASN A 561 13.11 -16.82 -14.02
C ASN A 561 11.83 -17.49 -13.48
N ASN A 562 11.44 -17.14 -12.25
CA ASN A 562 10.27 -17.67 -11.53
C ASN A 562 8.91 -17.16 -12.04
N PHE A 563 8.90 -16.22 -13.01
CA PHE A 563 7.71 -15.73 -13.67
C PHE A 563 8.02 -15.31 -15.11
N ILE A 564 7.21 -15.78 -16.06
CA ILE A 564 7.29 -15.41 -17.48
C ILE A 564 5.87 -15.35 -18.04
N TYR A 565 5.52 -14.23 -18.66
CA TYR A 565 4.32 -14.10 -19.48
C TYR A 565 4.72 -13.62 -20.87
N ALA A 566 4.20 -14.25 -21.92
CA ALA A 566 4.48 -13.85 -23.28
C ALA A 566 3.18 -13.84 -24.09
N GLN A 567 2.73 -12.66 -24.48
CA GLN A 567 1.67 -12.54 -25.48
C GLN A 567 2.18 -13.00 -26.85
N ASN A 568 3.44 -12.70 -27.16
CA ASN A 568 4.15 -13.22 -28.33
C ASN A 568 5.19 -14.27 -27.90
N SER A 569 4.84 -15.55 -28.02
CA SER A 569 5.73 -16.67 -27.67
C SER A 569 6.98 -16.79 -28.56
N GLU A 570 7.04 -16.06 -29.68
CA GLU A 570 8.14 -16.07 -30.65
C GLU A 570 8.95 -14.78 -30.64
N HIS A 571 8.80 -13.98 -29.58
CA HIS A 571 9.56 -12.75 -29.36
C HIS A 571 11.08 -12.98 -29.55
N ASP A 572 11.76 -12.04 -30.21
CA ASP A 572 13.19 -12.17 -30.59
C ASP A 572 14.10 -12.53 -29.42
N PHE A 573 13.83 -11.93 -28.25
CA PHE A 573 14.54 -12.23 -27.01
C PHE A 573 14.39 -13.69 -26.58
N LEU A 574 13.19 -14.27 -26.65
CA LEU A 574 12.96 -15.67 -26.30
C LEU A 574 13.75 -16.60 -27.23
N ARG A 575 13.85 -16.27 -28.52
CA ARG A 575 14.67 -17.03 -29.49
C ARG A 575 16.15 -16.98 -29.14
N VAL A 576 16.67 -15.81 -28.76
CA VAL A 576 18.05 -15.67 -28.26
C VAL A 576 18.24 -16.46 -26.97
N TYR A 577 17.29 -16.40 -26.03
CA TYR A 577 17.39 -17.11 -24.77
C TYR A 577 17.42 -18.63 -24.96
N ARG A 578 16.49 -19.18 -25.75
CA ARG A 578 16.46 -20.60 -26.13
C ARG A 578 17.77 -21.03 -26.79
N LYS A 579 18.27 -20.25 -27.74
CA LYS A 579 19.53 -20.53 -28.44
C LYS A 579 20.71 -20.58 -27.46
N ASN A 580 20.76 -19.68 -26.49
CA ASN A 580 21.84 -19.63 -25.50
C ASN A 580 21.83 -20.85 -24.59
N ILE A 581 20.66 -21.25 -24.06
CA ILE A 581 20.54 -22.48 -23.28
C ILE A 581 20.97 -23.69 -24.11
N ALA A 582 20.44 -23.84 -25.33
CA ALA A 582 20.75 -24.97 -26.21
C ALA A 582 22.22 -25.05 -26.59
N SER A 583 22.91 -23.90 -26.67
CA SER A 583 24.34 -23.82 -26.99
C SER A 583 25.22 -24.07 -25.77
N ALA A 584 24.87 -23.51 -24.62
CA ALA A 584 25.62 -23.67 -23.36
C ALA A 584 25.57 -25.12 -22.87
N TYR A 585 24.40 -25.75 -22.91
CA TYR A 585 24.18 -27.09 -22.36
C TYR A 585 24.97 -28.17 -23.10
N THR A 586 25.12 -28.05 -24.42
CA THR A 586 25.82 -29.05 -25.23
C THR A 586 27.28 -28.72 -25.52
N ASN A 587 27.84 -27.66 -24.93
CA ASN A 587 29.21 -27.20 -25.23
C ASN A 587 30.21 -27.68 -24.16
N ILE A 588 31.04 -28.67 -24.51
CA ILE A 588 32.03 -29.24 -23.59
C ILE A 588 33.09 -28.23 -23.12
N ASP A 589 33.45 -27.24 -23.95
CA ASP A 589 34.41 -26.20 -23.57
C ASP A 589 33.81 -25.24 -22.54
N PHE A 590 32.53 -24.91 -22.70
CA PHE A 590 31.79 -24.09 -21.76
C PHE A 590 31.65 -24.79 -20.41
N ILE A 591 31.24 -26.06 -20.44
CA ILE A 591 31.06 -26.89 -19.24
C ILE A 591 32.40 -27.14 -18.54
N SER A 592 33.47 -27.49 -19.26
CA SER A 592 34.78 -27.74 -18.65
C SER A 592 35.39 -26.52 -17.95
N LYS A 593 34.98 -25.31 -18.37
CA LYS A 593 35.44 -24.02 -17.82
C LYS A 593 34.35 -23.29 -17.05
N LEU A 594 33.43 -24.04 -16.43
CA LEU A 594 32.31 -23.46 -15.68
C LEU A 594 32.83 -22.45 -14.64
N SER A 595 32.36 -21.21 -14.76
CA SER A 595 32.76 -20.11 -13.87
C SER A 595 32.08 -20.26 -12.50
N MET A 596 32.84 -20.79 -11.54
CA MET A 596 32.42 -21.02 -10.15
C MET A 596 32.84 -19.91 -9.17
N ASN A 597 33.44 -18.84 -9.67
CA ASN A 597 33.79 -17.63 -8.91
C ASN A 597 32.62 -16.66 -8.72
N LYS A 598 31.39 -17.07 -9.08
CA LYS A 598 30.20 -16.24 -8.98
C LYS A 598 29.60 -16.33 -7.58
N ASN A 599 29.16 -15.20 -7.02
CA ASN A 599 28.45 -15.17 -5.74
C ASN A 599 27.04 -15.75 -5.92
N VAL A 600 26.86 -17.01 -5.55
CA VAL A 600 25.54 -17.68 -5.53
C VAL A 600 25.04 -17.74 -4.10
N THR A 601 23.77 -17.40 -3.88
CA THR A 601 23.11 -17.48 -2.57
C THR A 601 21.94 -18.44 -2.65
N ILE A 602 21.86 -19.40 -1.72
CA ILE A 602 20.75 -20.36 -1.62
C ILE A 602 20.28 -20.38 -0.17
N PHE A 603 18.98 -20.24 0.10
CA PHE A 603 18.43 -20.14 1.46
C PHE A 603 19.14 -19.06 2.31
N GLU A 604 19.36 -17.88 1.73
CA GLU A 604 20.13 -16.77 2.35
C GLU A 604 21.60 -17.09 2.71
N LYS A 605 22.10 -18.27 2.33
CA LYS A 605 23.49 -18.69 2.55
C LYS A 605 24.28 -18.53 1.27
N LYS A 606 25.36 -17.75 1.36
CA LYS A 606 26.33 -17.63 0.27
C LYS A 606 27.04 -18.97 0.07
N LEU A 607 26.93 -19.54 -1.12
CA LEU A 607 27.75 -20.64 -1.56
C LEU A 607 29.17 -20.12 -1.84
N ILE A 608 30.14 -20.68 -1.15
CA ILE A 608 31.56 -20.42 -1.36
C ILE A 608 32.17 -21.73 -1.84
N VAL A 609 32.72 -21.73 -3.05
CA VAL A 609 33.52 -22.83 -3.58
C VAL A 609 34.97 -22.51 -3.29
N ASP A 610 35.66 -23.37 -2.54
CA ASP A 610 37.09 -23.20 -2.32
C ASP A 610 37.91 -23.54 -3.58
N ASP A 611 39.13 -22.99 -3.67
CA ASP A 611 40.00 -23.20 -4.83
C ASP A 611 40.35 -24.68 -5.06
N VAL A 612 40.29 -25.49 -3.99
CA VAL A 612 40.53 -26.94 -4.06
C VAL A 612 39.42 -27.64 -4.84
N ALA A 613 38.15 -27.31 -4.57
CA ALA A 613 37.00 -27.85 -5.28
C ALA A 613 36.96 -27.39 -6.74
N ILE A 614 37.28 -26.11 -7.01
CA ILE A 614 37.39 -25.57 -8.38
C ILE A 614 38.49 -26.32 -9.15
N GLY A 615 39.65 -26.53 -8.52
CA GLY A 615 40.76 -27.28 -9.11
C GLY A 615 40.38 -28.72 -9.44
N LYS A 616 39.76 -29.44 -8.49
CA LYS A 616 39.29 -30.82 -8.67
C LYS A 616 38.26 -30.95 -9.79
N TYR A 617 37.31 -30.02 -9.86
CA TYR A 617 36.34 -29.97 -10.95
C TYR A 617 37.04 -29.78 -12.30
N SER A 618 37.94 -28.81 -12.39
CA SER A 618 38.64 -28.46 -13.63
C SER A 618 39.50 -29.62 -14.15
N GLU A 619 40.21 -30.30 -13.24
CA GLU A 619 41.01 -31.49 -13.56
C GLU A 619 40.11 -32.65 -14.05
N PHE A 620 39.03 -32.93 -13.31
CA PHE A 620 38.09 -33.98 -13.67
C PHE A 620 37.43 -33.71 -15.03
N ALA A 621 36.93 -32.50 -15.25
CA ALA A 621 36.28 -32.12 -16.50
C ALA A 621 37.24 -32.18 -17.69
N LYS A 622 38.46 -31.67 -17.52
CA LYS A 622 39.49 -31.74 -18.58
C LYS A 622 39.79 -33.20 -18.95
N LYS A 623 39.95 -34.08 -17.97
CA LYS A 623 40.18 -35.50 -18.21
C LYS A 623 38.98 -36.14 -18.94
N TYR A 624 37.78 -36.02 -18.38
CA TYR A 624 36.59 -36.65 -18.92
C TYR A 624 36.33 -36.24 -20.38
N PHE A 625 36.35 -34.94 -20.68
CA PHE A 625 36.04 -34.46 -22.03
C PHE A 625 37.16 -34.70 -23.04
N SER A 626 38.41 -34.90 -22.58
CA SER A 626 39.48 -35.36 -23.47
C SER A 626 39.26 -36.80 -23.95
N GLU A 627 38.64 -37.64 -23.11
CA GLU A 627 38.29 -39.03 -23.41
C GLU A 627 36.93 -39.12 -24.14
N ASN A 628 36.04 -38.14 -23.94
CA ASN A 628 34.67 -38.10 -24.46
C ASN A 628 34.34 -36.75 -25.14
N PRO A 629 34.84 -36.47 -26.36
CA PRO A 629 34.77 -35.14 -26.99
C PRO A 629 33.41 -34.81 -27.67
N SER A 630 32.33 -35.51 -27.34
CA SER A 630 31.01 -35.32 -27.98
C SER A 630 30.22 -34.15 -27.38
N ASN A 631 29.67 -33.27 -28.23
CA ASN A 631 28.79 -32.16 -27.86
C ASN A 631 27.31 -32.59 -27.82
N GLU A 632 27.02 -33.72 -27.17
CA GLU A 632 25.68 -34.28 -27.02
C GLU A 632 25.18 -34.16 -25.58
N ALA A 633 23.88 -33.93 -25.41
CA ALA A 633 23.27 -33.81 -24.08
C ALA A 633 23.49 -35.07 -23.22
N ASN A 634 23.42 -36.26 -23.83
CA ASN A 634 23.66 -37.52 -23.12
C ASN A 634 25.09 -37.68 -22.60
N ASN A 635 26.09 -37.15 -23.33
CA ASN A 635 27.48 -37.13 -22.86
C ASN A 635 27.62 -36.24 -21.62
N PHE A 636 26.93 -35.10 -21.58
CA PHE A 636 26.91 -34.22 -20.41
C PHE A 636 26.24 -34.87 -19.19
N LEU A 637 25.13 -35.59 -19.39
CA LEU A 637 24.48 -36.34 -18.32
C LEU A 637 25.37 -37.46 -17.75
N SER A 638 26.10 -38.14 -18.63
CA SER A 638 27.10 -39.14 -18.26
C SER A 638 28.26 -38.51 -17.48
N PHE A 639 28.73 -37.33 -17.90
CA PHE A 639 29.71 -36.53 -17.17
C PHE A 639 29.21 -36.21 -15.75
N ARG A 640 27.97 -35.72 -15.60
CA ARG A 640 27.41 -35.41 -14.28
C ARG A 640 27.30 -36.63 -13.37
N GLN A 641 26.93 -37.78 -13.94
CA GLN A 641 26.89 -39.04 -13.20
C GLN A 641 28.29 -39.41 -12.67
N GLN A 642 29.31 -39.42 -13.54
CA GLN A 642 30.67 -39.76 -13.12
C GLN A 642 31.27 -38.72 -12.17
N LEU A 643 30.94 -37.44 -12.35
CA LEU A 643 31.34 -36.37 -11.42
C LEU A 643 30.74 -36.60 -10.03
N LYS A 644 29.48 -37.02 -9.95
CA LYS A 644 28.82 -37.38 -8.69
C LYS A 644 29.53 -38.54 -7.99
N ASP A 645 29.91 -39.55 -8.76
CA ASP A 645 30.56 -40.74 -8.24
C ASP A 645 32.00 -40.45 -7.78
N ALA A 646 32.71 -39.56 -8.49
CA ALA A 646 34.10 -39.19 -8.20
C ALA A 646 34.25 -38.13 -7.09
N LEU A 647 33.34 -37.16 -7.02
CA LEU A 647 33.38 -36.01 -6.10
C LEU A 647 32.03 -35.80 -5.38
N PRO A 648 31.49 -36.82 -4.67
CA PRO A 648 30.14 -36.77 -4.08
C PRO A 648 29.98 -35.63 -3.07
N GLN A 649 31.03 -35.27 -2.34
CA GLN A 649 31.03 -34.20 -1.35
C GLN A 649 30.88 -32.79 -1.93
N TYR A 650 31.17 -32.60 -3.23
CA TYR A 650 31.05 -31.32 -3.92
C TYR A 650 29.96 -31.31 -4.99
N TYR A 651 29.36 -32.47 -5.29
CA TYR A 651 28.45 -32.63 -6.42
C TYR A 651 27.25 -31.68 -6.37
N GLU A 652 26.61 -31.54 -5.21
CA GLU A 652 25.46 -30.65 -5.03
C GLU A 652 25.84 -29.19 -5.32
N LEU A 653 27.00 -28.77 -4.82
CA LEU A 653 27.57 -27.45 -5.06
C LEU A 653 27.79 -27.19 -6.55
N PHE A 654 28.44 -28.12 -7.26
CA PHE A 654 28.65 -28.00 -8.70
C PHE A 654 27.34 -27.98 -9.47
N PHE A 655 26.37 -28.82 -9.07
CA PHE A 655 25.04 -28.85 -9.67
C PHE A 655 24.32 -27.50 -9.60
N TYR A 656 24.41 -26.77 -8.49
CA TYR A 656 23.83 -25.43 -8.40
C TYR A 656 24.45 -24.45 -9.40
N PHE A 657 25.78 -24.42 -9.51
CA PHE A 657 26.45 -23.57 -10.50
C PHE A 657 26.07 -23.94 -11.94
N TYR A 658 25.82 -25.22 -12.19
CA TYR A 658 25.30 -25.69 -13.48
C TYR A 658 23.93 -25.13 -13.79
N VAL A 659 22.96 -25.31 -12.90
CA VAL A 659 21.59 -24.78 -13.07
C VAL A 659 21.66 -23.28 -13.32
N MET A 660 22.33 -22.54 -12.45
CA MET A 660 22.41 -21.08 -12.53
C MET A 660 23.02 -20.59 -13.85
N THR A 661 24.00 -21.31 -14.39
CA THR A 661 24.76 -20.91 -15.59
C THR A 661 24.17 -21.44 -16.90
N CYS A 662 23.54 -22.60 -16.91
CA CYS A 662 23.02 -23.21 -18.14
C CYS A 662 21.58 -22.79 -18.44
N SER A 663 20.70 -22.75 -17.43
CA SER A 663 19.26 -22.53 -17.62
C SER A 663 18.66 -21.45 -16.70
N GLY A 664 19.34 -21.17 -15.58
CA GLY A 664 18.94 -20.23 -14.55
C GLY A 664 19.32 -18.76 -14.80
N PRO A 665 19.35 -17.93 -13.75
CA PRO A 665 19.56 -16.49 -13.83
C PRO A 665 20.80 -16.01 -14.61
N TYR A 666 21.95 -16.69 -14.54
CA TYR A 666 23.11 -16.24 -15.33
C TYR A 666 22.93 -16.51 -16.82
N SER A 667 22.23 -17.60 -17.19
CA SER A 667 21.87 -17.86 -18.60
C SER A 667 20.91 -16.79 -19.13
N LEU A 668 19.96 -16.35 -18.29
CA LEU A 668 19.08 -15.22 -18.62
C LEU A 668 19.87 -13.91 -18.78
N SER A 669 20.82 -13.63 -17.87
CA SER A 669 21.70 -12.46 -17.97
C SER A 669 22.58 -12.48 -19.23
N ASP A 670 23.21 -13.61 -19.54
CA ASP A 670 24.01 -13.77 -20.77
C ASP A 670 23.12 -13.59 -22.02
N SER A 671 21.83 -13.92 -21.92
CA SER A 671 20.85 -13.72 -22.99
C SER A 671 20.47 -12.27 -23.21
N PHE A 672 20.35 -11.48 -22.15
CA PHE A 672 20.21 -10.03 -22.27
C PHE A 672 21.41 -9.40 -22.98
N GLN A 673 22.62 -9.82 -22.62
CA GLN A 673 23.84 -9.32 -23.26
C GLN A 673 23.87 -9.67 -24.76
N ASN A 674 23.66 -10.95 -25.10
CA ASN A 674 23.69 -11.41 -26.49
C ASN A 674 22.58 -10.75 -27.33
N TYR A 675 21.41 -10.51 -26.74
CA TYR A 675 20.33 -9.78 -27.39
C TYR A 675 20.71 -8.33 -27.64
N ALA A 676 21.28 -7.64 -26.64
CA ALA A 676 21.74 -6.26 -26.74
C ALA A 676 22.79 -6.07 -27.85
N ASP A 677 23.74 -7.00 -27.94
CA ASP A 677 24.80 -6.97 -28.96
C ASP A 677 24.24 -7.22 -30.36
N SER A 678 23.23 -8.06 -30.48
CA SER A 678 22.62 -8.42 -31.77
C SER A 678 21.59 -7.39 -32.26
N TYR A 679 20.92 -6.69 -31.34
CA TYR A 679 19.85 -5.74 -31.66
C TYR A 679 19.92 -4.45 -30.80
N PRO A 680 20.93 -3.58 -31.03
CA PRO A 680 21.19 -2.42 -30.17
C PRO A 680 20.05 -1.40 -30.13
N ASN A 681 19.24 -1.33 -31.20
CA ASN A 681 18.12 -0.39 -31.32
C ASN A 681 16.78 -0.96 -30.82
N SER A 682 16.65 -2.28 -30.60
CA SER A 682 15.41 -2.92 -30.11
C SER A 682 15.43 -3.18 -28.60
N ILE A 683 16.56 -2.93 -27.93
CA ILE A 683 16.65 -3.04 -26.47
C ILE A 683 15.69 -2.08 -25.76
N VAL A 684 15.39 -0.93 -26.39
CA VAL A 684 14.35 0.01 -25.99
C VAL A 684 13.00 -0.69 -25.88
N THR A 685 12.59 -1.34 -26.97
CA THR A 685 11.32 -2.08 -27.08
C THR A 685 11.29 -3.29 -26.15
N LEU A 686 12.42 -3.97 -25.94
CA LEU A 686 12.52 -5.07 -24.97
C LEU A 686 12.33 -4.58 -23.52
N LEU A 687 12.96 -3.47 -23.14
CA LEU A 687 12.93 -2.93 -21.77
C LEU A 687 11.64 -2.16 -21.45
N GLU A 688 10.93 -1.64 -22.46
CA GLU A 688 9.55 -1.15 -22.31
C GLU A 688 8.57 -2.29 -21.99
N ASN A 689 8.89 -3.52 -22.42
CA ASN A 689 8.07 -4.71 -22.19
C ASN A 689 8.49 -5.50 -20.93
N ILE A 690 9.74 -5.38 -20.48
CA ILE A 690 10.21 -6.05 -19.26
C ILE A 690 10.12 -5.09 -18.08
N SER A 691 9.21 -5.41 -17.15
CA SER A 691 9.10 -4.62 -15.92
C SER A 691 10.37 -4.67 -15.08
N LEU A 692 10.81 -3.48 -14.66
CA LEU A 692 11.98 -3.26 -13.82
C LEU A 692 11.51 -2.98 -12.38
N GLY A 693 11.73 -3.93 -11.47
CA GLY A 693 11.42 -3.84 -10.04
C GLY A 693 9.99 -4.25 -9.64
N HIS A 694 9.82 -4.65 -8.37
CA HIS A 694 8.52 -4.96 -7.74
C HIS A 694 7.39 -3.93 -7.96
N SER A 695 7.69 -2.68 -8.33
CA SER A 695 6.70 -1.60 -8.43
C SER A 695 6.07 -1.40 -9.81
N ASN A 696 6.64 -1.97 -10.89
CA ASN A 696 6.21 -1.68 -12.27
C ASN A 696 5.61 -2.89 -13.01
N ILE A 697 5.55 -4.07 -12.37
CA ILE A 697 4.90 -5.25 -12.94
C ILE A 697 3.39 -4.98 -12.83
N PRO A 698 2.59 -5.11 -13.92
CA PRO A 698 1.12 -5.03 -13.81
C PRO A 698 0.53 -6.04 -12.81
N VAL A 699 1.32 -7.04 -12.41
CA VAL A 699 0.96 -8.17 -11.58
C VAL A 699 1.85 -8.20 -10.34
N HIS A 700 1.25 -8.20 -9.15
CA HIS A 700 1.97 -8.43 -7.90
C HIS A 700 2.23 -9.93 -7.74
N LEU A 701 3.50 -10.31 -7.64
CA LEU A 701 3.91 -11.69 -7.32
C LEU A 701 3.90 -11.86 -5.79
N ILE A 702 3.04 -12.73 -5.29
CA ILE A 702 2.92 -13.06 -3.87
C ILE A 702 3.63 -14.38 -3.64
N ASP A 703 4.71 -14.32 -2.86
CA ASP A 703 5.42 -15.51 -2.40
C ASP A 703 4.62 -16.22 -1.31
N GLU A 704 4.19 -17.46 -1.57
CA GLU A 704 3.47 -18.33 -0.65
C GLU A 704 4.42 -19.38 -0.02
N SER A 705 5.73 -19.17 -0.07
CA SER A 705 6.69 -19.89 0.77
C SER A 705 6.49 -19.48 2.24
N VAL A 706 6.46 -20.47 3.13
CA VAL A 706 6.36 -20.21 4.58
C VAL A 706 7.79 -20.18 5.12
N GLN A 707 8.18 -19.12 5.83
CA GLN A 707 9.45 -19.11 6.56
C GLN A 707 9.54 -20.37 7.44
N ASN A 708 10.55 -21.20 7.18
CA ASN A 708 10.83 -22.49 7.83
C ASN A 708 9.91 -23.68 7.48
N ALA A 709 9.16 -23.67 6.38
CA ALA A 709 8.59 -24.91 5.81
C ALA A 709 9.52 -25.48 4.74
N SER A 710 10.61 -26.11 5.17
CA SER A 710 11.35 -27.05 4.33
C SER A 710 10.49 -28.29 4.12
N ASP A 711 10.26 -28.69 2.87
CA ASP A 711 10.45 -30.08 2.40
C ASP A 711 10.08 -30.18 0.92
N LEU A 712 11.10 -30.37 0.07
CA LEU A 712 11.03 -30.85 -1.32
C LEU A 712 10.62 -29.88 -2.45
N SER A 713 10.72 -28.56 -2.28
CA SER A 713 10.94 -27.68 -3.42
C SER A 713 12.37 -27.16 -3.38
N TRP A 714 13.21 -27.60 -4.32
CA TRP A 714 14.54 -27.00 -4.53
C TRP A 714 14.40 -25.59 -5.18
N THR A 715 13.30 -24.88 -4.92
CA THR A 715 12.87 -23.63 -5.57
C THR A 715 13.55 -22.39 -4.99
N GLU A 716 14.32 -22.50 -3.91
CA GLU A 716 15.15 -21.37 -3.44
C GLU A 716 16.49 -21.23 -4.20
N VAL A 717 16.69 -22.02 -5.26
CA VAL A 717 17.77 -21.81 -6.22
C VAL A 717 17.30 -20.80 -7.26
N GLY A 718 17.50 -19.52 -6.98
CA GLY A 718 17.28 -18.44 -7.93
C GLY A 718 16.45 -17.27 -7.42
N SER A 719 15.79 -17.39 -6.25
CA SER A 719 15.05 -16.28 -5.63
C SER A 719 15.94 -15.28 -4.89
N ASN A 720 17.24 -15.55 -4.75
CA ASN A 720 18.12 -14.76 -3.89
C ASN A 720 19.19 -13.98 -4.66
N ARG A 721 18.96 -12.67 -4.70
CA ARG A 721 19.81 -11.50 -5.04
C ARG A 721 21.20 -11.80 -5.59
N LEU A 722 21.40 -11.40 -6.86
CA LEU A 722 22.73 -11.23 -7.45
C LEU A 722 23.36 -9.96 -6.87
N THR A 723 23.98 -10.04 -5.69
CA THR A 723 24.74 -8.92 -5.12
C THR A 723 26.22 -9.06 -5.51
N ASP A 724 26.61 -8.80 -6.77
CA ASP A 724 28.02 -8.49 -7.08
C ASP A 724 28.29 -7.76 -8.41
N LYS A 725 29.30 -6.90 -8.38
CA LYS A 725 29.84 -6.06 -9.47
C LYS A 725 30.81 -6.87 -10.35
N ASN A 726 30.31 -7.90 -11.04
CA ASN A 726 31.08 -8.61 -12.05
C ASN A 726 30.89 -7.97 -13.44
N ASP A 727 31.97 -7.90 -14.23
CA ASP A 727 32.06 -7.23 -15.54
C ASP A 727 30.90 -7.58 -16.51
N LYS A 728 30.33 -8.79 -16.45
CA LYS A 728 29.19 -9.20 -17.31
C LYS A 728 27.82 -8.70 -16.86
N ILE A 729 27.54 -8.72 -15.56
CA ILE A 729 26.32 -8.12 -14.99
C ILE A 729 26.42 -6.60 -15.14
N GLU A 730 27.62 -6.05 -14.90
CA GLU A 730 27.92 -4.63 -15.13
C GLU A 730 27.73 -4.25 -16.60
N LYS A 731 28.18 -5.06 -17.57
CA LYS A 731 27.96 -4.85 -19.02
C LYS A 731 26.49 -4.93 -19.44
N SER A 732 25.75 -5.90 -18.90
CA SER A 732 24.30 -5.98 -19.12
C SER A 732 23.58 -4.76 -18.54
N ALA A 733 23.99 -4.31 -17.35
CA ALA A 733 23.52 -3.07 -16.73
C ALA A 733 23.95 -1.82 -17.52
N TYR A 734 25.13 -1.79 -18.14
CA TYR A 734 25.59 -0.72 -19.03
C TYR A 734 24.77 -0.66 -20.32
N ALA A 735 24.39 -1.80 -20.90
CA ALA A 735 23.50 -1.85 -22.06
C ALA A 735 22.13 -1.22 -21.72
N ILE A 736 21.57 -1.57 -20.55
CA ILE A 736 20.34 -0.99 -20.00
C ILE A 736 20.52 0.51 -19.66
N GLN A 737 21.68 0.91 -19.13
CA GLN A 737 21.98 2.31 -18.77
C GLN A 737 22.14 3.23 -19.99
N ARG A 738 22.77 2.74 -21.08
CA ARG A 738 22.85 3.47 -22.36
C ARG A 738 21.46 3.78 -22.90
N PHE A 739 20.52 2.84 -22.76
CA PHE A 739 19.12 3.04 -23.08
C PHE A 739 18.47 4.14 -22.22
N TRP A 740 18.56 4.07 -20.88
CA TRP A 740 17.96 5.09 -20.00
C TRP A 740 18.46 6.51 -20.25
N ARG A 741 19.75 6.67 -20.58
CA ARG A 741 20.32 7.98 -20.95
C ARG A 741 19.76 8.51 -22.27
N LYS A 742 19.51 7.63 -23.25
CA LYS A 742 18.89 7.97 -24.54
C LYS A 742 17.39 8.27 -24.40
N TYR A 743 16.66 7.50 -23.59
CA TYR A 743 15.26 7.75 -23.24
C TYR A 743 15.08 9.08 -22.51
N LYS A 744 15.97 9.41 -21.57
CA LYS A 744 15.94 10.72 -20.88
C LYS A 744 16.13 11.88 -21.86
N GLN A 745 17.06 11.75 -22.81
CA GLN A 745 17.26 12.73 -23.90
C GLN A 745 16.05 12.83 -24.85
N GLU A 746 15.41 11.72 -25.21
CA GLU A 746 14.20 11.71 -26.05
C GLU A 746 12.96 12.24 -25.30
N SER A 747 12.82 11.95 -24.00
CA SER A 747 11.77 12.50 -23.13
C SER A 747 11.95 14.01 -22.88
N GLU A 748 13.19 14.49 -22.81
CA GLU A 748 13.52 15.92 -22.80
C GLU A 748 13.17 16.57 -24.15
N LEU A 749 13.39 15.90 -25.29
CA LEU A 749 12.98 16.41 -26.61
C LEU A 749 11.45 16.46 -26.80
N VAL A 750 10.70 15.54 -26.18
CA VAL A 750 9.22 15.55 -26.21
C VAL A 750 8.65 16.57 -25.21
N SER A 751 9.32 16.81 -24.08
CA SER A 751 8.89 17.78 -23.05
C SER A 751 9.14 19.25 -23.42
N HIS A 752 9.89 19.55 -24.49
CA HIS A 752 10.04 20.92 -25.00
C HIS A 752 8.85 21.41 -25.84
N SER A 753 7.76 20.63 -25.98
CA SER A 753 6.55 21.06 -26.72
C SER A 753 5.28 21.29 -25.87
N GLN A 754 5.29 21.01 -24.56
CA GLN A 754 4.18 21.38 -23.67
C GLN A 754 4.70 21.81 -22.30
N ALA A 755 4.61 23.12 -22.03
CA ALA A 755 5.10 23.75 -20.82
C ALA A 755 4.08 23.69 -19.66
N LYS A 756 4.64 23.58 -18.44
CA LYS A 756 4.13 24.00 -17.12
C LYS A 756 3.02 23.17 -16.46
N LEU A 757 3.39 22.39 -15.43
CA LEU A 757 3.08 22.65 -14.01
C LEU A 757 3.53 21.48 -13.09
N GLY A 758 4.46 21.77 -12.17
CA GLY A 758 4.48 21.21 -10.81
C GLY A 758 5.12 19.83 -10.53
N GLU A 759 6.44 19.77 -10.40
CA GLU A 759 7.11 18.78 -9.53
C GLU A 759 8.11 19.50 -8.60
N PRO A 760 8.06 19.28 -7.28
CA PRO A 760 9.16 19.60 -6.39
C PRO A 760 9.67 18.32 -5.71
N LEU A 761 10.73 17.71 -6.21
CA LEU A 761 11.56 16.78 -5.41
C LEU A 761 12.84 16.44 -6.16
N PHE A 762 13.88 17.27 -5.99
CA PHE A 762 15.29 16.85 -5.91
C PHE A 762 16.16 18.08 -5.64
N HIS A 763 16.06 18.61 -4.42
CA HIS A 763 17.14 19.39 -3.83
C HIS A 763 17.33 18.90 -2.39
N GLN A 764 18.58 18.62 -2.04
CA GLN A 764 19.10 18.08 -0.78
C GLN A 764 19.13 16.55 -0.64
N LEU A 765 20.11 15.93 -1.32
CA LEU A 765 21.18 15.10 -0.72
C LEU A 765 22.22 14.72 -1.78
#